data_AF-A0A6F9ARH3-F1
#
_entry.id   AF-A0A6F9ARH3-F1
#
_cell.length_a   1.000
_cell.length_b   1.000
_cell.length_c   1.000
_cell.angle_alpha   90.00
_cell.angle_beta   90.00
_cell.angle_gamma   90.00
#
_symmetry.space_group_name_H-M   'P 1'
#
loop_
_entity.id
_entity.type
_entity.pdbx_description
1 polymer ?
#
loop_
_entity_poly.entity_id
_entity_poly.type
_entity_poly.pdbx_seq_one_letter_code
_entity_poly.pdbx_strand_id
1 'polypeptide(L)'
;MTDYLVTYVATSAGGVQLEIRVPGNTTTCSIPDLEPGIEYNINVYAVLNNVISVPANAQVSTYLSNPDGLLFKSITETSVEVQWQPFYYSFDGWEISFIPKDNDGGMTAQLPSTITSFHQTGLRPGEEYTVNLVALRDQGRSQPVSATVTTLIDGPTQLIVRDVSDTVAFVEWTNPKAKIDQIVLRYGLVGGGGPKTTFRLQPTLSQYSLQVLRPGSRYEVSISGVRKGNESGTISTEFSTEIDAPKNLRVLSKASTTLELEWDNSEVEVEGYQVVYSTLAGDRYEKVIVPRNDGPTSRTTLTGLDVPMDLTVTASTDSTITLLWGLVQGPIDHYMVTYTSSSGLTMEVTVPKDVTTTTLNDLEPGTEYTITVAAQRGRQQSTAATIDAFTGFRPVIALYLSDVTWDSVTVAWSAPAPPADLYILSYSSEDGTDTSKVTLDGSKTRSSVEGRVDSVVIDNDVTNYTLSNLHPATEYEINLNAVRESQESKFITTSVFTAMDMPMELTALNITPQGALLQWNPPLSSVDSYVVTLTCNQVTADTFLVEGVKQEHQLTKLLPSTTYSVALYATKGPLTSGTVIANFATPMDAPLNLTASEVNHRSALISWQPPIADIDNYMLTYKSADGSRKNCAQHLLNGESLSGVYTIYINRDANQGVQVYCDMTTDEGGWIVFQRRQNGLTDFSRKWSDYRVGFGNLEDEFWLGLDNIQKLAAQGRYELRIDMKDGQESVYANYDKFAIGDARNLYKLRIGEYNGTAGDSLSYHQGRPFSTKDRDNDIAVTNCALSYKGAWWYKNCHRANLNGKYGESRHSQGINWHYWKGHEFSIPFVEMKMRPFNYRSISGKRRRSTPPE
;
A
#
# COMPACT_ATOMS: atom_id res chain seq x y z
N MET A 1 28.06 32.27 -109.51
CA MET A 1 28.82 31.22 -108.81
C MET A 1 27.97 29.97 -108.88
N THR A 2 28.52 28.80 -109.21
CA THR A 2 27.71 27.58 -109.34
C THR A 2 27.58 26.84 -108.02
N ASP A 3 28.69 26.68 -107.27
CA ASP A 3 28.78 25.89 -106.05
C ASP A 3 30.07 26.20 -105.27
N TYR A 4 30.15 25.72 -104.03
CA TYR A 4 31.35 25.69 -103.20
C TYR A 4 31.78 24.23 -102.98
N LEU A 5 33.08 23.95 -103.03
CA LEU A 5 33.65 22.66 -102.69
C LEU A 5 34.32 22.78 -101.31
N VAL A 6 33.90 21.97 -100.35
CA VAL A 6 34.49 21.90 -99.00
C VAL A 6 35.24 20.58 -98.89
N THR A 7 36.55 20.63 -98.65
CA THR A 7 37.37 19.44 -98.39
C THR A 7 37.84 19.44 -96.95
N TYR A 8 37.83 18.30 -96.28
CA TYR A 8 38.32 18.18 -94.91
C TYR A 8 39.12 16.90 -94.73
N VAL A 9 40.20 16.98 -93.96
CA VAL A 9 41.10 15.86 -93.67
C VAL A 9 41.58 15.94 -92.23
N ALA A 10 41.59 14.81 -91.53
CA ALA A 10 42.18 14.74 -90.18
C ALA A 10 43.68 15.07 -90.27
N THR A 11 44.20 15.87 -89.34
CA THR A 11 45.64 16.22 -89.33
C THR A 11 46.53 15.06 -88.88
N SER A 12 45.94 13.98 -88.36
CA SER A 12 46.63 12.73 -88.01
C SER A 12 47.14 11.97 -89.26
N ALA A 13 48.28 11.29 -89.12
CA ALA A 13 48.93 10.59 -90.22
C ALA A 13 48.03 9.49 -90.81
N GLY A 14 47.73 9.58 -92.11
CA GLY A 14 46.84 8.65 -92.82
C GLY A 14 45.41 9.16 -93.05
N GLY A 15 45.09 10.41 -92.68
CA GLY A 15 43.80 11.03 -92.95
C GLY A 15 43.44 11.05 -94.44
N VAL A 16 42.26 10.53 -94.79
CA VAL A 16 41.72 10.58 -96.15
C VAL A 16 41.03 11.94 -96.34
N GLN A 17 41.38 12.65 -97.40
CA GLN A 17 40.69 13.89 -97.75
C GLN A 17 39.30 13.56 -98.27
N LEU A 18 38.29 14.02 -97.53
CA LEU A 18 36.88 13.91 -97.89
C LEU A 18 36.41 15.23 -98.46
N GLU A 19 35.43 15.19 -99.35
CA GLU A 19 34.89 16.39 -99.99
C GLU A 19 33.36 16.41 -100.05
N ILE A 20 32.79 17.60 -99.94
CA ILE A 20 31.37 17.89 -100.05
C ILE A 20 31.18 19.09 -100.99
N ARG A 21 30.24 19.00 -101.94
CA ARG A 21 29.82 20.14 -102.76
C ARG A 21 28.55 20.75 -102.21
N VAL A 22 28.54 22.07 -102.08
CA VAL A 22 27.47 22.86 -101.50
C VAL A 22 27.00 23.89 -102.52
N PRO A 23 25.69 24.12 -102.73
CA PRO A 23 25.20 25.08 -103.73
C PRO A 23 25.76 26.50 -103.57
N GLY A 24 25.91 27.24 -104.67
CA GLY A 24 26.55 28.56 -104.68
C GLY A 24 25.73 29.68 -104.01
N ASN A 25 24.51 29.40 -103.57
CA ASN A 25 23.63 30.32 -102.85
C ASN A 25 23.66 30.15 -101.32
N THR A 26 24.47 29.22 -100.80
CA THR A 26 24.63 28.96 -99.37
C THR A 26 26.04 29.32 -98.90
N THR A 27 26.14 29.90 -97.70
CA THR A 27 27.41 30.31 -97.08
C THR A 27 27.78 29.48 -95.85
N THR A 28 27.00 28.45 -95.53
CA THR A 28 27.21 27.55 -94.39
C THR A 28 26.98 26.09 -94.79
N CYS A 29 27.74 25.16 -94.19
CA CYS A 29 27.50 23.72 -94.30
C CYS A 29 27.93 23.01 -93.00
N SER A 30 27.31 21.88 -92.69
CA SER A 30 27.71 21.00 -91.59
C SER A 30 28.47 19.80 -92.14
N ILE A 31 29.60 19.48 -91.51
CA ILE A 31 30.39 18.28 -91.85
C ILE A 31 29.97 17.17 -90.89
N PRO A 32 29.29 16.11 -91.38
CA PRO A 32 28.89 14.98 -90.54
C PRO A 32 30.08 14.03 -90.29
N ASP A 33 29.92 13.16 -89.30
CA ASP A 33 30.80 12.00 -89.04
C ASP A 33 32.27 12.33 -88.74
N LEU A 34 32.54 13.46 -88.08
CA LEU A 34 33.86 13.76 -87.52
C LEU A 34 34.11 12.95 -86.24
N GLU A 35 35.31 12.37 -86.10
CA GLU A 35 35.68 11.62 -84.91
C GLU A 35 35.90 12.56 -83.70
N PRO A 36 35.44 12.19 -82.48
CA PRO A 36 35.67 12.98 -81.28
C PRO A 36 37.14 13.08 -80.87
N GLY A 37 37.59 14.26 -80.45
CA GLY A 37 38.96 14.51 -80.00
C GLY A 37 40.01 14.54 -81.13
N ILE A 38 39.62 14.81 -82.37
CA ILE A 38 40.51 14.88 -83.55
C ILE A 38 40.50 16.30 -84.13
N GLU A 39 41.68 16.77 -84.54
CA GLU A 39 41.83 18.01 -85.31
C GLU A 39 41.71 17.75 -86.82
N TYR A 40 40.94 18.60 -87.50
CA TYR A 40 40.69 18.53 -88.94
C TYR A 40 41.12 19.83 -89.61
N ASN A 41 41.78 19.72 -90.76
CA ASN A 41 42.05 20.84 -91.66
C ASN A 41 40.96 20.91 -92.73
N ILE A 42 40.22 22.00 -92.76
CA ILE A 42 39.05 22.21 -93.62
C ILE A 42 39.38 23.31 -94.63
N ASN A 43 39.21 23.03 -95.92
CA ASN A 43 39.39 23.99 -97.01
C ASN A 43 38.06 24.22 -97.73
N VAL A 44 37.72 25.47 -98.03
CA VAL A 44 36.52 25.86 -98.78
C VAL A 44 36.92 26.58 -100.06
N TYR A 45 36.49 26.07 -101.20
CA TYR A 45 36.77 26.58 -102.54
C TYR A 45 35.48 27.09 -103.20
N ALA A 46 35.58 28.21 -103.92
CA ALA A 46 34.52 28.75 -104.75
C ALA A 46 34.57 28.17 -106.17
N VAL A 47 33.43 27.74 -106.73
CA VAL A 47 33.36 27.15 -108.08
C VAL A 47 32.40 27.98 -108.97
N LEU A 48 32.87 28.38 -110.16
CA LEU A 48 32.06 29.04 -111.18
C LEU A 48 32.39 28.45 -112.56
N ASN A 49 31.41 27.85 -113.23
CA ASN A 49 31.57 27.29 -114.58
C ASN A 49 32.81 26.36 -114.70
N ASN A 50 33.00 25.46 -113.72
CA ASN A 50 34.14 24.54 -113.58
C ASN A 50 35.52 25.15 -113.32
N VAL A 51 35.62 26.45 -113.01
CA VAL A 51 36.85 27.07 -112.50
C VAL A 51 36.77 27.15 -110.97
N ILE A 52 37.81 26.65 -110.28
CA ILE A 52 37.90 26.59 -108.82
C ILE A 52 38.84 27.70 -108.31
N SER A 53 38.44 28.42 -107.25
CA SER A 53 39.27 29.46 -106.62
C SER A 53 40.42 28.87 -105.79
N VAL A 54 41.29 29.74 -105.26
CA VAL A 54 42.12 29.36 -104.10
C VAL A 54 41.22 29.11 -102.88
N PRO A 55 41.57 28.16 -101.98
CA PRO A 55 40.75 27.87 -100.81
C PRO A 55 40.93 28.90 -99.70
N ALA A 56 39.88 29.07 -98.90
CA ALA A 56 40.01 29.52 -97.52
C ALA A 56 40.16 28.28 -96.62
N ASN A 57 41.13 28.27 -95.70
CA ASN A 57 41.36 27.14 -94.80
C ASN A 57 41.15 27.48 -93.32
N ALA A 58 40.79 26.47 -92.52
CA ALA A 58 40.71 26.53 -91.07
C ALA A 58 41.05 25.17 -90.44
N GLN A 59 41.70 25.19 -89.27
CA GLN A 59 41.90 24.00 -88.44
C GLN A 59 40.91 24.01 -87.28
N VAL A 60 40.26 22.88 -87.00
CA VAL A 60 39.28 22.74 -85.91
C VAL A 60 39.42 21.39 -85.23
N SER A 61 39.41 21.39 -83.88
CA SER A 61 39.43 20.16 -83.08
C SER A 61 38.04 19.84 -82.52
N THR A 62 37.61 18.59 -82.67
CA THR A 62 36.40 18.09 -82.00
C THR A 62 36.66 17.83 -80.52
N TYR A 63 35.64 17.97 -79.67
CA TYR A 63 35.76 17.67 -78.23
C TYR A 63 35.81 16.15 -77.97
N LEU A 64 36.47 15.74 -76.88
CA LEU A 64 36.49 14.34 -76.41
C LEU A 64 35.13 13.96 -75.79
N SER A 65 34.62 12.76 -76.05
CA SER A 65 33.40 12.27 -75.42
C SER A 65 33.55 12.11 -73.90
N ASN A 66 32.44 12.26 -73.18
CA ASN A 66 32.41 12.08 -71.73
C ASN A 66 32.22 10.60 -71.37
N PRO A 67 32.88 10.08 -70.33
CA PRO A 67 32.66 8.71 -69.87
C PRO A 67 31.21 8.52 -69.42
N ASP A 68 30.64 7.34 -69.68
CA ASP A 68 29.27 7.00 -69.31
C ASP A 68 29.20 5.59 -68.69
N GLY A 69 28.10 5.31 -68.00
CA GLY A 69 27.81 4.01 -67.40
C GLY A 69 28.65 3.66 -66.17
N LEU A 70 29.03 4.65 -65.35
CA LEU A 70 29.76 4.44 -64.10
C LEU A 70 28.89 3.68 -63.07
N LEU A 71 29.29 2.46 -62.71
CA LEU A 71 28.55 1.55 -61.84
C LEU A 71 29.45 0.94 -60.76
N PHE A 72 28.91 0.76 -59.56
CA PHE A 72 29.59 0.07 -58.45
C PHE A 72 29.19 -1.41 -58.44
N LYS A 73 30.17 -2.32 -58.53
CA LYS A 73 29.95 -3.77 -58.55
C LYS A 73 29.93 -4.39 -57.15
N SER A 74 30.96 -4.08 -56.38
CA SER A 74 31.17 -4.64 -55.05
C SER A 74 31.70 -3.55 -54.13
N ILE A 75 31.16 -3.51 -52.92
CA ILE A 75 31.48 -2.51 -51.89
C ILE A 75 31.74 -3.30 -50.61
N THR A 76 32.95 -3.18 -50.07
CA THR A 76 33.32 -3.74 -48.77
C THR A 76 33.56 -2.61 -47.78
N GLU A 77 33.98 -2.96 -46.56
CA GLU A 77 34.37 -1.98 -45.54
C GLU A 77 35.57 -1.13 -45.97
N THR A 78 36.45 -1.64 -46.83
CA THR A 78 37.71 -0.97 -47.19
C THR A 78 38.01 -0.95 -48.68
N SER A 79 37.08 -1.39 -49.54
CA SER A 79 37.29 -1.40 -50.98
C SER A 79 36.01 -1.21 -51.79
N VAL A 80 36.16 -0.67 -53.00
CA VAL A 80 35.07 -0.47 -53.97
C VAL A 80 35.55 -0.88 -55.35
N GLU A 81 34.77 -1.72 -56.03
CA GLU A 81 34.97 -2.04 -57.45
C GLU A 81 34.01 -1.24 -58.33
N VAL A 82 34.57 -0.53 -59.31
CA VAL A 82 33.85 0.35 -60.23
C VAL A 82 34.00 -0.16 -61.65
N GLN A 83 32.95 -0.03 -62.47
CA GLN A 83 32.95 -0.35 -63.90
C GLN A 83 32.33 0.80 -64.71
N TRP A 84 32.78 1.01 -65.95
CA TRP A 84 32.20 1.98 -66.89
C TRP A 84 32.17 1.43 -68.32
N GLN A 85 31.54 2.16 -69.25
CA GLN A 85 31.48 1.77 -70.66
C GLN A 85 32.76 2.20 -71.42
N PRO A 86 33.29 1.37 -72.33
CA PRO A 86 34.42 1.75 -73.18
C PRO A 86 34.00 2.75 -74.28
N PHE A 87 34.95 3.54 -74.77
CA PHE A 87 34.79 4.26 -76.03
C PHE A 87 35.13 3.36 -77.23
N TYR A 88 34.45 3.59 -78.35
CA TYR A 88 34.65 2.84 -79.59
C TYR A 88 35.76 3.42 -80.49
N TYR A 89 36.41 4.51 -80.06
CA TYR A 89 37.50 5.19 -80.76
C TYR A 89 38.75 5.26 -79.87
N SER A 90 39.92 5.53 -80.47
CA SER A 90 41.21 5.54 -79.76
C SER A 90 41.45 6.83 -78.97
N PHE A 91 41.97 6.70 -77.75
CA PHE A 91 42.38 7.78 -76.83
C PHE A 91 43.45 7.22 -75.85
N ASP A 92 44.04 8.07 -75.01
CA ASP A 92 45.25 7.71 -74.26
C ASP A 92 44.96 6.88 -73.00
N GLY A 93 43.90 7.21 -72.28
CA GLY A 93 43.58 6.52 -71.04
C GLY A 93 42.49 7.18 -70.22
N TRP A 94 42.20 6.58 -69.08
CA TRP A 94 41.27 7.09 -68.08
C TRP A 94 42.02 7.67 -66.89
N GLU A 95 41.43 8.62 -66.19
CA GLU A 95 41.84 8.99 -64.84
C GLU A 95 40.64 8.85 -63.92
N ILE A 96 40.79 8.03 -62.87
CA ILE A 96 39.78 7.81 -61.84
C ILE A 96 40.28 8.35 -60.50
N SER A 97 39.43 9.06 -59.76
CA SER A 97 39.76 9.56 -58.42
C SER A 97 38.67 9.24 -57.42
N PHE A 98 39.06 8.87 -56.20
CA PHE A 98 38.22 8.62 -55.04
C PHE A 98 38.51 9.68 -53.99
N ILE A 99 37.58 10.62 -53.82
CA ILE A 99 37.76 11.76 -52.94
C ILE A 99 36.81 11.62 -51.74
N PRO A 100 37.31 11.48 -50.50
CA PRO A 100 36.45 11.41 -49.33
C PRO A 100 35.74 12.75 -49.13
N LYS A 101 34.55 12.73 -48.49
CA LYS A 101 33.71 13.92 -48.30
C LYS A 101 34.43 15.11 -47.65
N ASP A 102 35.36 14.83 -46.74
CA ASP A 102 36.13 15.85 -46.03
C ASP A 102 37.31 16.40 -46.85
N ASN A 103 37.48 15.97 -48.12
CA ASN A 103 38.60 16.28 -49.02
C ASN A 103 40.01 15.93 -48.48
N ASP A 104 40.07 15.12 -47.43
CA ASP A 104 41.30 14.69 -46.77
C ASP A 104 41.99 13.54 -47.55
N GLY A 105 42.85 13.90 -48.52
CA GLY A 105 43.76 12.96 -49.19
C GLY A 105 43.07 11.96 -50.14
N GLY A 106 42.46 12.47 -51.22
CA GLY A 106 41.88 11.64 -52.28
C GLY A 106 42.91 10.78 -53.01
N MET A 107 42.48 9.62 -53.50
CA MET A 107 43.32 8.70 -54.27
C MET A 107 43.01 8.87 -55.76
N THR A 108 44.02 9.05 -56.60
CA THR A 108 43.85 9.16 -58.06
C THR A 108 44.72 8.13 -58.76
N ALA A 109 44.17 7.48 -59.78
CA ALA A 109 44.86 6.51 -60.63
C ALA A 109 44.60 6.83 -62.10
N GLN A 110 45.66 6.77 -62.91
CA GLN A 110 45.55 6.81 -64.38
C GLN A 110 45.62 5.38 -64.92
N LEU A 111 44.73 5.07 -65.86
CA LEU A 111 44.50 3.73 -66.40
C LEU A 111 44.62 3.76 -67.92
N PRO A 112 45.12 2.70 -68.56
CA PRO A 112 45.09 2.59 -70.03
C PRO A 112 43.66 2.64 -70.59
N SER A 113 43.51 3.06 -71.84
CA SER A 113 42.21 3.20 -72.52
C SER A 113 41.42 1.88 -72.66
N THR A 114 42.10 0.74 -72.58
CA THR A 114 41.49 -0.61 -72.63
C THR A 114 40.81 -1.05 -71.34
N ILE A 115 41.06 -0.36 -70.21
CA ILE A 115 40.50 -0.72 -68.91
C ILE A 115 39.12 -0.08 -68.74
N THR A 116 38.14 -0.90 -68.35
CA THR A 116 36.77 -0.43 -68.08
C THR A 116 36.29 -0.76 -66.66
N SER A 117 37.19 -1.22 -65.79
CA SER A 117 36.88 -1.52 -64.39
C SER A 117 38.10 -1.32 -63.50
N PHE A 118 37.88 -0.87 -62.27
CA PHE A 118 38.94 -0.60 -61.31
C PHE A 118 38.50 -0.96 -59.89
N HIS A 119 39.36 -1.67 -59.16
CA HIS A 119 39.14 -2.05 -57.76
C HIS A 119 40.04 -1.20 -56.86
N GLN A 120 39.43 -0.31 -56.09
CA GLN A 120 40.13 0.55 -55.14
C GLN A 120 40.10 -0.10 -53.76
N THR A 121 41.28 -0.36 -53.18
CA THR A 121 41.45 -0.88 -51.80
C THR A 121 42.01 0.17 -50.85
N GLY A 122 41.90 -0.06 -49.54
CA GLY A 122 42.48 0.83 -48.52
C GLY A 122 41.62 2.05 -48.18
N LEU A 123 40.32 1.99 -48.51
CA LEU A 123 39.35 3.01 -48.15
C LEU A 123 38.98 2.92 -46.66
N ARG A 124 38.53 4.04 -46.07
CA ARG A 124 38.10 4.10 -44.66
C ARG A 124 36.70 3.47 -44.53
N PRO A 125 36.45 2.62 -43.52
CA PRO A 125 35.11 2.06 -43.27
C PRO A 125 34.04 3.10 -42.93
N GLY A 126 32.85 2.93 -43.50
CA GLY A 126 31.69 3.81 -43.30
C GLY A 126 31.86 5.23 -43.85
N GLU A 127 32.81 5.46 -44.75
CA GLU A 127 33.13 6.79 -45.29
C GLU A 127 32.54 6.98 -46.68
N GLU A 128 32.08 8.20 -46.99
CA GLU A 128 31.48 8.55 -48.27
C GLU A 128 32.56 9.10 -49.21
N TYR A 129 32.68 8.50 -50.40
CA TYR A 129 33.62 8.89 -51.44
C TYR A 129 32.89 9.38 -52.69
N THR A 130 33.36 10.49 -53.24
CA THR A 130 33.01 10.93 -54.60
C THR A 130 34.01 10.32 -55.58
N VAL A 131 33.51 9.52 -56.51
CA VAL A 131 34.29 8.87 -57.55
C VAL A 131 34.15 9.65 -58.84
N ASN A 132 35.25 10.20 -59.36
CA ASN A 132 35.27 10.92 -60.62
C ASN A 132 36.06 10.13 -61.65
N LEU A 133 35.51 10.00 -62.86
CA LEU A 133 36.17 9.38 -64.01
C LEU A 133 36.25 10.41 -65.14
N VAL A 134 37.42 10.54 -65.76
CA VAL A 134 37.64 11.35 -66.97
C VAL A 134 38.40 10.54 -68.03
N ALA A 135 38.15 10.83 -69.30
CA ALA A 135 38.97 10.36 -70.42
C ALA A 135 40.08 11.37 -70.73
N LEU A 136 41.25 10.86 -71.10
CA LEU A 136 42.45 11.63 -71.42
C LEU A 136 42.83 11.42 -72.89
N ARG A 137 43.18 12.51 -73.58
CA ARG A 137 43.78 12.46 -74.93
C ARG A 137 44.69 13.67 -75.14
N ASP A 138 45.96 13.43 -75.45
CA ASP A 138 47.04 14.40 -75.51
C ASP A 138 47.09 15.28 -74.24
N GLN A 139 46.87 16.59 -74.37
CA GLN A 139 46.78 17.55 -73.25
C GLN A 139 45.32 17.81 -72.81
N GLY A 140 44.34 17.19 -73.47
CA GLY A 140 42.91 17.40 -73.25
C GLY A 140 42.28 16.40 -72.28
N ARG A 141 41.28 16.87 -71.53
CA ARG A 141 40.45 16.05 -70.63
C ARG A 141 38.97 16.17 -71.04
N SER A 142 38.24 15.07 -70.98
CA SER A 142 36.77 15.12 -71.06
C SER A 142 36.18 15.83 -69.83
N GLN A 143 34.88 16.12 -69.85
CA GLN A 143 34.17 16.44 -68.61
C GLN A 143 34.14 15.20 -67.70
N PRO A 144 34.22 15.37 -66.36
CA PRO A 144 34.14 14.24 -65.43
C PRO A 144 32.73 13.70 -65.31
N VAL A 145 32.60 12.37 -65.23
CA VAL A 145 31.42 11.74 -64.66
C VAL A 145 31.68 11.45 -63.18
N SER A 146 30.75 11.84 -62.33
CA SER A 146 30.88 11.73 -60.88
C SER A 146 29.75 10.90 -60.29
N ALA A 147 30.08 9.98 -59.38
CA ALA A 147 29.11 9.25 -58.58
C ALA A 147 29.60 9.12 -57.13
N THR A 148 28.68 9.03 -56.17
CA THR A 148 29.03 8.84 -54.76
C THR A 148 28.81 7.40 -54.30
N VAL A 149 29.69 6.92 -53.44
CA VAL A 149 29.61 5.58 -52.83
C VAL A 149 30.02 5.66 -51.37
N THR A 150 29.36 4.90 -50.49
CA THR A 150 29.72 4.78 -49.07
C THR A 150 30.21 3.36 -48.80
N THR A 151 31.41 3.22 -48.23
CA THR A 151 31.93 1.92 -47.80
C THR A 151 31.10 1.34 -46.65
N LEU A 152 31.11 0.01 -46.49
CA LEU A 152 30.41 -0.62 -45.37
C LEU A 152 31.07 -0.24 -44.03
N ILE A 153 30.29 -0.28 -42.95
CA ILE A 153 30.79 -0.08 -41.59
C ILE A 153 31.46 -1.36 -41.07
N ASP A 154 32.63 -1.23 -40.46
CA ASP A 154 33.33 -2.38 -39.86
C ASP A 154 32.72 -2.80 -38.52
N GLY A 155 32.91 -4.07 -38.18
CA GLY A 155 32.43 -4.69 -36.94
C GLY A 155 33.39 -4.51 -35.76
N PRO A 156 32.89 -4.60 -34.52
CA PRO A 156 33.74 -4.80 -33.35
C PRO A 156 34.56 -6.09 -33.49
N THR A 157 35.79 -6.11 -32.97
CA THR A 157 36.71 -7.26 -33.07
C THR A 157 37.21 -7.70 -31.69
N GLN A 158 37.88 -8.85 -31.59
CA GLN A 158 38.46 -9.37 -30.33
C GLN A 158 37.46 -9.48 -29.16
N LEU A 159 36.30 -10.10 -29.39
CA LEU A 159 35.32 -10.36 -28.33
C LEU A 159 35.85 -11.45 -27.39
N ILE A 160 36.04 -11.10 -26.12
CA ILE A 160 36.54 -11.99 -25.06
C ILE A 160 35.56 -11.97 -23.89
N VAL A 161 35.34 -13.13 -23.27
CA VAL A 161 34.61 -13.26 -22.01
C VAL A 161 35.58 -13.66 -20.91
N ARG A 162 35.57 -12.94 -19.79
CA ARG A 162 36.38 -13.21 -18.60
C ARG A 162 35.56 -13.02 -17.33
N ASP A 163 36.15 -13.39 -16.19
CA ASP A 163 35.58 -13.20 -14.86
C ASP A 163 34.14 -13.72 -14.77
N VAL A 164 33.94 -14.96 -15.24
CA VAL A 164 32.63 -15.62 -15.28
C VAL A 164 32.34 -16.24 -13.92
N SER A 165 31.24 -15.83 -13.30
CA SER A 165 30.67 -16.45 -12.10
C SER A 165 29.43 -17.27 -12.47
N ASP A 166 28.70 -17.71 -11.45
CA ASP A 166 27.37 -18.32 -11.57
C ASP A 166 26.31 -17.39 -12.21
N THR A 167 26.42 -16.08 -12.01
CA THR A 167 25.38 -15.09 -12.35
C THR A 167 25.90 -13.88 -13.13
N VAL A 168 27.21 -13.72 -13.27
CA VAL A 168 27.84 -12.57 -13.92
C VAL A 168 28.91 -13.04 -14.92
N ALA A 169 29.05 -12.33 -16.02
CA ALA A 169 30.18 -12.50 -16.94
C ALA A 169 30.64 -11.16 -17.49
N PHE A 170 31.94 -10.96 -17.64
CA PHE A 170 32.50 -9.74 -18.18
C PHE A 170 32.91 -9.92 -19.64
N VAL A 171 32.35 -9.11 -20.53
CA VAL A 171 32.66 -9.13 -21.96
C VAL A 171 33.47 -7.90 -22.34
N GLU A 172 34.49 -8.09 -23.17
CA GLU A 172 35.37 -7.03 -23.68
C GLU A 172 35.56 -7.21 -25.20
N TRP A 173 35.68 -6.09 -25.93
CA TRP A 173 35.88 -6.06 -27.37
C TRP A 173 36.66 -4.81 -27.81
N THR A 174 37.20 -4.85 -29.02
CA THR A 174 37.80 -3.70 -29.71
C THR A 174 36.76 -3.00 -30.58
N ASN A 175 36.62 -1.68 -30.44
CA ASN A 175 35.63 -0.88 -31.17
C ASN A 175 35.93 -0.80 -32.69
N PRO A 176 34.89 -0.64 -33.53
CA PRO A 176 35.04 -0.39 -34.97
C PRO A 176 35.85 0.87 -35.26
N LYS A 177 36.51 0.90 -36.42
CA LYS A 177 37.19 2.10 -36.93
C LYS A 177 36.19 3.10 -37.53
N ALA A 178 35.09 2.62 -38.11
CA ALA A 178 34.00 3.45 -38.58
C ALA A 178 33.33 4.18 -37.41
N LYS A 179 32.92 5.43 -37.64
CA LYS A 179 32.08 6.16 -36.69
C LYS A 179 30.70 5.48 -36.63
N ILE A 180 30.33 4.93 -35.48
CA ILE A 180 29.03 4.29 -35.23
C ILE A 180 28.18 5.10 -34.26
N ASP A 181 26.86 4.92 -34.31
CA ASP A 181 25.91 5.59 -33.42
C ASP A 181 25.76 4.82 -32.10
N GLN A 182 25.83 3.49 -32.16
CA GLN A 182 25.68 2.61 -30.99
C GLN A 182 26.31 1.23 -31.22
N ILE A 183 26.60 0.54 -30.13
CA ILE A 183 26.97 -0.87 -30.12
C ILE A 183 25.75 -1.70 -29.71
N VAL A 184 25.46 -2.76 -30.45
CA VAL A 184 24.38 -3.70 -30.13
C VAL A 184 24.99 -4.99 -29.62
N LEU A 185 24.80 -5.27 -28.33
CA LEU A 185 25.18 -6.50 -27.67
C LEU A 185 23.95 -7.41 -27.55
N ARG A 186 24.07 -8.68 -27.91
CA ARG A 186 23.02 -9.68 -27.76
C ARG A 186 23.56 -10.90 -27.04
N TYR A 187 22.84 -11.44 -26.06
CA TYR A 187 23.24 -12.69 -25.42
C TYR A 187 22.03 -13.58 -25.08
N GLY A 188 22.22 -14.89 -25.03
CA GLY A 188 21.17 -15.85 -24.70
C GLY A 188 21.71 -17.28 -24.57
N LEU A 189 20.87 -18.20 -24.11
CA LEU A 189 21.26 -19.61 -23.92
C LEU A 189 21.56 -20.30 -25.26
N VAL A 190 22.65 -21.05 -25.31
CA VAL A 190 23.03 -21.84 -26.49
C VAL A 190 22.01 -22.95 -26.71
N GLY A 191 21.47 -23.05 -27.92
CA GLY A 191 20.48 -24.08 -28.29
C GLY A 191 19.06 -23.86 -27.75
N GLY A 192 18.82 -22.81 -26.96
CA GLY A 192 17.48 -22.41 -26.55
C GLY A 192 16.79 -21.64 -27.67
N GLY A 193 15.63 -22.09 -28.14
CA GLY A 193 14.80 -21.37 -29.12
C GLY A 193 14.15 -20.07 -28.60
N GLY A 194 14.69 -19.48 -27.53
CA GLY A 194 14.19 -18.26 -26.90
C GLY A 194 14.82 -16.98 -27.48
N PRO A 195 14.19 -15.81 -27.26
CA PRO A 195 14.74 -14.54 -27.70
C PRO A 195 16.05 -14.21 -26.96
N LYS A 196 17.08 -13.78 -27.69
CA LYS A 196 18.31 -13.24 -27.11
C LYS A 196 18.04 -11.85 -26.52
N THR A 197 18.54 -11.61 -25.32
CA THR A 197 18.50 -10.29 -24.68
C THR A 197 19.37 -9.33 -25.47
N THR A 198 18.85 -8.16 -25.85
CA THR A 198 19.55 -7.17 -26.69
C THR A 198 19.75 -5.85 -25.93
N PHE A 199 20.99 -5.40 -25.84
CA PHE A 199 21.38 -4.11 -25.28
C PHE A 199 21.92 -3.18 -26.35
N ARG A 200 21.49 -1.91 -26.29
CA ARG A 200 22.02 -0.82 -27.12
C ARG A 200 22.91 0.05 -26.24
N LEU A 201 24.21 -0.01 -26.51
CA LEU A 201 25.29 0.56 -25.73
C LEU A 201 25.86 1.79 -26.44
N GLN A 202 26.48 2.68 -25.66
CA GLN A 202 27.17 3.84 -26.21
C GLN A 202 28.33 3.41 -27.13
N PRO A 203 28.59 4.16 -28.22
CA PRO A 203 29.55 3.76 -29.26
C PRO A 203 31.02 3.73 -28.79
N THR A 204 31.33 4.35 -27.64
CA THR A 204 32.68 4.39 -27.06
C THR A 204 32.99 3.23 -26.13
N LEU A 205 31.99 2.46 -25.69
CA LEU A 205 32.20 1.36 -24.75
C LEU A 205 32.94 0.20 -25.43
N SER A 206 33.97 -0.32 -24.77
CA SER A 206 34.75 -1.49 -25.20
C SER A 206 34.52 -2.71 -24.30
N GLN A 207 33.65 -2.60 -23.30
CA GLN A 207 33.41 -3.65 -22.31
C GLN A 207 32.02 -3.53 -21.69
N TYR A 208 31.48 -4.65 -21.19
CA TYR A 208 30.18 -4.70 -20.53
C TYR A 208 30.11 -5.87 -19.53
N SER A 209 29.36 -5.70 -18.45
CA SER A 209 29.10 -6.76 -17.47
C SER A 209 27.69 -7.33 -17.70
N LEU A 210 27.63 -8.59 -18.11
CA LEU A 210 26.40 -9.36 -18.16
C LEU A 210 26.03 -9.78 -16.74
N GLN A 211 24.79 -9.54 -16.33
CA GLN A 211 24.30 -9.83 -14.99
C GLN A 211 23.01 -10.65 -15.07
N VAL A 212 22.64 -11.30 -13.96
CA VAL A 212 21.43 -12.12 -13.85
C VAL A 212 21.45 -13.31 -14.81
N LEU A 213 22.64 -13.92 -14.96
CA LEU A 213 22.82 -15.16 -15.70
C LEU A 213 22.34 -16.35 -14.86
N ARG A 214 21.94 -17.42 -15.53
CA ARG A 214 21.59 -18.68 -14.87
C ARG A 214 22.85 -19.46 -14.53
N PRO A 215 23.01 -19.96 -13.30
CA PRO A 215 24.12 -20.84 -12.94
C PRO A 215 24.17 -22.12 -13.79
N GLY A 216 25.37 -22.66 -14.00
CA GLY A 216 25.62 -23.91 -14.74
C GLY A 216 25.12 -23.95 -16.18
N SER A 217 24.92 -22.79 -16.82
CA SER A 217 24.26 -22.65 -18.11
C SER A 217 25.22 -22.13 -19.18
N ARG A 218 25.06 -22.61 -20.42
CA ARG A 218 25.87 -22.20 -21.57
C ARG A 218 25.22 -21.04 -22.32
N TYR A 219 25.93 -19.93 -22.48
CA TYR A 219 25.47 -18.70 -23.15
C TYR A 219 26.29 -18.40 -24.40
N GLU A 220 25.64 -17.84 -25.42
CA GLU A 220 26.29 -17.18 -26.57
C GLU A 220 26.10 -15.67 -26.44
N VAL A 221 27.17 -14.90 -26.61
CA VAL A 221 27.16 -13.44 -26.68
C VAL A 221 27.68 -12.98 -28.04
N SER A 222 27.01 -12.01 -28.64
CA SER A 222 27.34 -11.44 -29.95
C SER A 222 27.28 -9.92 -29.94
N ILE A 223 28.20 -9.25 -30.63
CA ILE A 223 28.30 -7.79 -30.69
C ILE A 223 28.39 -7.32 -32.13
N SER A 224 27.80 -6.16 -32.42
CA SER A 224 27.77 -5.50 -33.73
C SER A 224 27.68 -3.98 -33.56
N GLY A 225 28.15 -3.20 -34.54
CA GLY A 225 28.04 -1.73 -34.54
C GLY A 225 26.89 -1.29 -35.44
N VAL A 226 26.18 -0.22 -35.07
CA VAL A 226 25.06 0.31 -35.89
C VAL A 226 25.30 1.79 -36.20
N ARG A 227 25.10 2.18 -37.47
CA ARG A 227 25.16 3.56 -37.93
C ARG A 227 24.04 3.84 -38.94
N LYS A 228 23.22 4.88 -38.69
CA LYS A 228 22.10 5.30 -39.55
C LYS A 228 21.17 4.15 -39.98
N GLY A 229 20.96 3.18 -39.08
CA GLY A 229 20.11 2.00 -39.32
C GLY A 229 20.80 0.81 -39.99
N ASN A 230 22.04 0.96 -40.47
CA ASN A 230 22.84 -0.16 -40.98
C ASN A 230 23.65 -0.80 -39.84
N GLU A 231 23.68 -2.12 -39.79
CA GLU A 231 24.42 -2.92 -38.82
C GLU A 231 25.67 -3.52 -39.48
N SER A 232 26.81 -3.47 -38.79
CA SER A 232 28.05 -4.10 -39.24
C SER A 232 28.04 -5.60 -39.01
N GLY A 233 29.07 -6.30 -39.51
CA GLY A 233 29.26 -7.72 -39.19
C GLY A 233 29.28 -7.97 -37.68
N THR A 234 28.67 -9.09 -37.25
CA THR A 234 28.65 -9.46 -35.83
C THR A 234 29.77 -10.43 -35.49
N ILE A 235 30.36 -10.27 -34.30
CA ILE A 235 31.27 -11.25 -33.69
C ILE A 235 30.55 -11.93 -32.53
N SER A 236 30.64 -13.26 -32.42
CA SER A 236 30.06 -14.02 -31.31
C SER A 236 31.06 -14.97 -30.66
N THR A 237 30.81 -15.29 -29.39
CA THR A 237 31.55 -16.30 -28.62
C THR A 237 30.63 -16.92 -27.57
N GLU A 238 30.99 -18.10 -27.08
CA GLU A 238 30.22 -18.84 -26.08
C GLU A 238 30.99 -18.97 -24.77
N PHE A 239 30.28 -19.00 -23.66
CA PHE A 239 30.83 -19.23 -22.33
C PHE A 239 29.82 -19.98 -21.46
N SER A 240 30.30 -20.63 -20.39
CA SER A 240 29.44 -21.32 -19.41
C SER A 240 29.59 -20.65 -18.06
N THR A 241 28.47 -20.34 -17.41
CA THR A 241 28.45 -19.88 -16.02
C THR A 241 28.86 -20.98 -15.07
N GLU A 242 29.45 -20.59 -13.94
CA GLU A 242 29.78 -21.52 -12.86
C GLU A 242 28.51 -22.07 -12.20
N ILE A 243 28.65 -23.15 -11.44
CA ILE A 243 27.56 -23.68 -10.60
C ILE A 243 27.42 -22.78 -9.37
N ASP A 244 26.19 -22.51 -8.95
CA ASP A 244 25.94 -21.70 -7.77
C ASP A 244 26.32 -22.44 -6.48
N ALA A 245 26.94 -21.71 -5.55
CA ALA A 245 27.24 -22.22 -4.23
C ALA A 245 25.94 -22.40 -3.41
N PRO A 246 25.85 -23.42 -2.55
CA PRO A 246 24.73 -23.54 -1.62
C PRO A 246 24.65 -22.30 -0.72
N LYS A 247 23.43 -21.82 -0.49
CA LYS A 247 23.16 -20.57 0.23
C LYS A 247 22.58 -20.85 1.62
N ASN A 248 22.64 -19.85 2.50
CA ASN A 248 21.97 -19.87 3.80
C ASN A 248 22.31 -21.07 4.70
N LEU A 249 23.59 -21.47 4.75
CA LEU A 249 24.04 -22.47 5.71
C LEU A 249 23.71 -21.99 7.13
N ARG A 250 22.87 -22.75 7.82
CA ARG A 250 22.41 -22.46 9.17
C ARG A 250 22.51 -23.68 10.06
N VAL A 251 22.76 -23.42 11.33
CA VAL A 251 22.65 -24.42 12.39
C VAL A 251 21.18 -24.43 12.83
N LEU A 252 20.48 -25.54 12.59
CA LEU A 252 19.09 -25.72 13.00
C LEU A 252 19.00 -26.02 14.49
N SER A 253 19.83 -26.94 14.96
CA SER A 253 19.92 -27.31 16.35
C SER A 253 21.36 -27.58 16.75
N LYS A 254 21.66 -27.22 17.99
CA LYS A 254 22.94 -27.47 18.64
C LYS A 254 22.67 -28.26 19.90
N ALA A 255 23.15 -29.50 19.94
CA ALA A 255 23.26 -30.26 21.17
C ALA A 255 24.70 -30.23 21.68
N SER A 256 24.93 -30.83 22.84
CA SER A 256 26.28 -31.01 23.40
C SER A 256 27.18 -31.82 22.46
N THR A 257 26.60 -32.70 21.66
CA THR A 257 27.34 -33.68 20.84
C THR A 257 26.89 -33.67 19.38
N THR A 258 25.87 -32.91 19.00
CA THR A 258 25.39 -32.86 17.62
C THR A 258 25.23 -31.42 17.11
N LEU A 259 25.51 -31.24 15.82
CA LEU A 259 25.19 -30.03 15.09
C LEU A 259 24.34 -30.41 13.88
N GLU A 260 23.08 -29.99 13.88
CA GLU A 260 22.23 -30.11 12.70
C GLU A 260 22.42 -28.90 11.81
N LEU A 261 22.82 -29.16 10.58
CA LEU A 261 23.08 -28.16 9.55
C LEU A 261 22.01 -28.28 8.47
N GLU A 262 21.57 -27.13 7.98
CA GLU A 262 20.72 -27.02 6.80
C GLU A 262 21.24 -25.91 5.90
N TRP A 263 21.14 -26.11 4.59
CA TRP A 263 21.43 -25.10 3.58
C TRP A 263 20.44 -25.22 2.43
N ASP A 264 20.27 -24.12 1.71
CA ASP A 264 19.48 -24.09 0.49
C ASP A 264 20.22 -24.84 -0.61
N ASN A 265 19.48 -25.68 -1.34
CA ASN A 265 20.01 -26.39 -2.48
C ASN A 265 20.39 -25.42 -3.59
N SER A 266 21.47 -25.73 -4.30
CA SER A 266 21.87 -25.06 -5.54
C SER A 266 20.74 -25.11 -6.58
N GLU A 267 20.63 -24.04 -7.37
CA GLU A 267 19.70 -23.93 -8.52
C GLU A 267 20.01 -24.98 -9.58
N VAL A 268 21.29 -25.32 -9.75
CA VAL A 268 21.72 -26.45 -10.57
C VAL A 268 21.62 -27.76 -9.78
N GLU A 269 21.16 -28.81 -10.46
CA GLU A 269 21.10 -30.16 -9.91
C GLU A 269 22.51 -30.73 -9.71
N VAL A 270 22.89 -30.96 -8.45
CA VAL A 270 24.18 -31.54 -8.04
C VAL A 270 23.98 -32.88 -7.34
N GLU A 271 24.96 -33.78 -7.44
CA GLU A 271 24.89 -35.12 -6.82
C GLU A 271 24.96 -35.08 -5.28
N GLY A 272 25.65 -34.08 -4.71
CA GLY A 272 25.76 -33.91 -3.27
C GLY A 272 26.62 -32.70 -2.88
N TYR A 273 26.58 -32.37 -1.59
CA TYR A 273 27.30 -31.27 -0.96
C TYR A 273 28.44 -31.79 -0.10
N GLN A 274 29.56 -31.10 -0.10
CA GLN A 274 30.70 -31.41 0.77
C GLN A 274 30.72 -30.45 1.96
N VAL A 275 30.44 -30.97 3.16
CA VAL A 275 30.51 -30.21 4.41
C VAL A 275 31.90 -30.38 5.02
N VAL A 276 32.58 -29.26 5.32
CA VAL A 276 33.92 -29.24 5.92
C VAL A 276 33.87 -28.49 7.23
N TYR A 277 34.37 -29.08 8.32
CA TYR A 277 34.36 -28.47 9.65
C TYR A 277 35.65 -28.77 10.43
N SER A 278 36.00 -27.88 11.36
CA SER A 278 37.15 -28.02 12.26
C SER A 278 36.86 -27.35 13.61
N THR A 279 37.68 -27.63 14.62
CA THR A 279 37.71 -26.83 15.84
C THR A 279 38.41 -25.49 15.60
N LEU A 280 38.22 -24.51 16.49
CA LEU A 280 38.86 -23.18 16.43
C LEU A 280 40.40 -23.25 16.41
N ALA A 281 40.99 -24.35 16.86
CA ALA A 281 42.44 -24.57 16.83
C ALA A 281 42.99 -24.83 15.41
N GLY A 282 42.15 -25.16 14.42
CA GLY A 282 42.50 -25.10 12.99
C GLY A 282 43.49 -26.14 12.45
N ASP A 283 44.02 -27.03 13.30
CA ASP A 283 45.12 -27.93 12.90
C ASP A 283 44.71 -29.06 11.93
N ARG A 284 43.42 -29.43 11.88
CA ARG A 284 42.84 -30.42 10.94
C ARG A 284 41.36 -30.17 10.64
N TYR A 285 40.95 -30.45 9.40
CA TYR A 285 39.56 -30.35 8.92
C TYR A 285 38.99 -31.75 8.64
N GLU A 286 37.73 -31.97 9.02
CA GLU A 286 36.95 -33.16 8.66
C GLU A 286 36.02 -32.86 7.48
N LYS A 287 35.69 -33.89 6.69
CA LYS A 287 34.87 -33.77 5.47
C LYS A 287 33.76 -34.81 5.49
N VAL A 288 32.53 -34.38 5.24
CA VAL A 288 31.34 -35.26 5.09
C VAL A 288 30.69 -34.96 3.75
N ILE A 289 30.37 -36.01 2.98
CA ILE A 289 29.61 -35.91 1.73
C ILE A 289 28.15 -36.15 2.06
N VAL A 290 27.30 -35.20 1.71
CA VAL A 290 25.86 -35.23 1.98
C VAL A 290 25.13 -35.26 0.64
N PRO A 291 24.35 -36.31 0.33
CA PRO A 291 23.58 -36.35 -0.91
C PRO A 291 22.57 -35.19 -0.95
N ARG A 292 22.29 -34.67 -2.13
CA ARG A 292 21.26 -33.64 -2.32
C ARG A 292 19.89 -34.24 -2.02
N ASN A 293 19.10 -33.57 -1.18
CA ASN A 293 17.70 -33.93 -0.96
C ASN A 293 16.80 -33.40 -2.08
N ASP A 294 15.67 -34.07 -2.35
CA ASP A 294 14.69 -33.67 -3.38
C ASP A 294 13.93 -32.36 -3.05
N GLY A 295 14.05 -31.86 -1.82
CA GLY A 295 13.42 -30.63 -1.35
C GLY A 295 14.17 -29.34 -1.68
N PRO A 296 13.71 -28.17 -1.19
CA PRO A 296 14.41 -26.89 -1.37
C PRO A 296 15.71 -26.79 -0.57
N THR A 297 15.86 -27.59 0.49
CA THR A 297 17.03 -27.61 1.38
C THR A 297 17.61 -29.02 1.53
N SER A 298 18.91 -29.09 1.75
CA SER A 298 19.60 -30.31 2.20
C SER A 298 20.04 -30.14 3.65
N ARG A 299 20.06 -31.26 4.39
CA ARG A 299 20.38 -31.28 5.81
C ARG A 299 21.34 -32.41 6.16
N THR A 300 22.16 -32.19 7.18
CA THR A 300 22.99 -33.24 7.77
C THR A 300 23.14 -33.02 9.27
N THR A 301 23.37 -34.10 10.00
CA THR A 301 23.71 -34.05 11.42
C THR A 301 25.18 -34.45 11.58
N LEU A 302 25.98 -33.55 12.15
CA LEU A 302 27.35 -33.85 12.55
C LEU A 302 27.32 -34.38 13.99
N THR A 303 27.84 -35.59 14.24
CA THR A 303 27.84 -36.23 15.58
C THR A 303 29.26 -36.31 16.15
N GLY A 304 29.46 -35.74 17.32
CA GLY A 304 30.64 -35.90 18.20
C GLY A 304 30.59 -37.19 19.02
N LEU A 305 31.45 -37.29 20.04
CA LEU A 305 31.42 -38.38 21.02
C LEU A 305 30.36 -38.09 22.08
N ASP A 306 29.35 -38.95 22.20
CA ASP A 306 28.28 -38.73 23.17
C ASP A 306 28.75 -38.88 24.61
N VAL A 307 28.19 -38.02 25.47
CA VAL A 307 28.34 -38.12 26.92
C VAL A 307 27.49 -39.29 27.42
N PRO A 308 27.98 -40.12 28.35
CA PRO A 308 27.14 -41.07 29.07
C PRO A 308 25.99 -40.34 29.78
N MET A 309 24.74 -40.58 29.39
CA MET A 309 23.57 -39.89 29.97
C MET A 309 23.08 -40.61 31.23
N ASP A 310 22.18 -39.99 31.99
CA ASP A 310 21.49 -40.61 33.14
C ASP A 310 22.43 -41.20 34.21
N LEU A 311 23.58 -40.55 34.43
CA LEU A 311 24.49 -40.93 35.51
C LEU A 311 23.80 -40.77 36.86
N THR A 312 23.61 -41.87 37.58
CA THR A 312 22.90 -41.94 38.86
C THR A 312 23.65 -42.78 39.88
N VAL A 313 23.49 -42.42 41.15
CA VAL A 313 23.94 -43.25 42.28
C VAL A 313 22.79 -44.17 42.69
N THR A 314 22.93 -45.46 42.47
CA THR A 314 21.89 -46.45 42.77
C THR A 314 21.99 -47.00 44.21
N ALA A 315 23.19 -46.99 44.78
CA ALA A 315 23.43 -47.38 46.17
C ALA A 315 24.64 -46.63 46.72
N SER A 316 24.58 -46.25 48.00
CA SER A 316 25.70 -45.71 48.74
C SER A 316 25.73 -46.34 50.14
N THR A 317 26.90 -46.80 50.56
CA THR A 317 27.19 -47.24 51.93
C THR A 317 28.27 -46.33 52.53
N ASP A 318 28.72 -46.63 53.74
CA ASP A 318 29.83 -45.92 54.36
C ASP A 318 31.17 -46.10 53.60
N SER A 319 31.29 -47.06 52.68
CA SER A 319 32.57 -47.30 51.97
C SER A 319 32.45 -47.65 50.48
N THR A 320 31.24 -47.65 49.91
CA THR A 320 31.02 -47.98 48.50
C THR A 320 29.95 -47.10 47.86
N ILE A 321 30.11 -46.80 46.58
CA ILE A 321 29.14 -46.05 45.76
C ILE A 321 28.93 -46.82 44.46
N THR A 322 27.67 -47.17 44.15
CA THR A 322 27.31 -47.85 42.89
C THR A 322 26.68 -46.87 41.92
N LEU A 323 27.18 -46.91 40.69
CA LEU A 323 26.83 -46.01 39.60
C LEU A 323 26.10 -46.75 38.48
N LEU A 324 25.19 -46.05 37.83
CA LEU A 324 24.51 -46.48 36.61
C LEU A 324 24.44 -45.31 35.65
N TRP A 325 24.69 -45.54 34.36
CA TRP A 325 24.50 -44.56 33.28
C TRP A 325 23.87 -45.22 32.05
N GLY A 326 23.49 -44.40 31.08
CA GLY A 326 22.93 -44.78 29.80
C GLY A 326 24.01 -45.14 28.76
N LEU A 327 23.65 -46.05 27.86
CA LEU A 327 24.53 -46.51 26.78
C LEU A 327 24.81 -45.40 25.75
N VAL A 328 26.08 -45.22 25.38
CA VAL A 328 26.52 -44.27 24.35
C VAL A 328 26.38 -44.95 22.99
N GLN A 329 25.65 -44.30 22.07
CA GLN A 329 25.33 -44.85 20.75
C GLN A 329 26.48 -44.72 19.73
N GLY A 330 27.47 -43.86 20.01
CA GLY A 330 28.65 -43.65 19.17
C GLY A 330 29.69 -44.78 19.24
N PRO A 331 30.60 -44.90 18.25
CA PRO A 331 31.60 -45.97 18.23
C PRO A 331 32.72 -45.69 19.23
N ILE A 332 32.57 -46.13 20.49
CA ILE A 332 33.53 -45.90 21.58
C ILE A 332 34.39 -47.14 21.86
N ASP A 333 35.57 -46.94 22.48
CA ASP A 333 36.47 -48.02 22.91
C ASP A 333 36.10 -48.52 24.31
N HIS A 334 35.90 -47.60 25.27
CA HIS A 334 35.53 -47.85 26.67
C HIS A 334 35.00 -46.57 27.35
N TYR A 335 34.47 -46.71 28.57
CA TYR A 335 34.18 -45.61 29.48
C TYR A 335 35.31 -45.44 30.50
N MET A 336 35.62 -44.20 30.86
CA MET A 336 36.56 -43.84 31.91
C MET A 336 35.80 -43.17 33.05
N VAL A 337 35.81 -43.79 34.23
CA VAL A 337 35.19 -43.28 35.45
C VAL A 337 36.28 -42.71 36.34
N THR A 338 36.19 -41.43 36.68
CA THR A 338 37.13 -40.77 37.60
C THR A 338 36.39 -40.36 38.86
N TYR A 339 36.93 -40.60 40.05
CA TYR A 339 36.30 -40.15 41.29
C TYR A 339 37.31 -39.45 42.18
N THR A 340 36.93 -38.27 42.66
CA THR A 340 37.78 -37.35 43.41
C THR A 340 37.17 -37.11 44.78
N SER A 341 37.90 -37.45 45.84
CA SER A 341 37.49 -37.14 47.22
C SER A 341 37.55 -35.63 47.51
N SER A 342 36.90 -35.18 48.58
CA SER A 342 37.05 -33.82 49.11
C SER A 342 38.49 -33.42 49.46
N SER A 343 39.39 -34.40 49.68
CA SER A 343 40.83 -34.20 49.87
C SER A 343 41.62 -34.01 48.56
N GLY A 344 40.95 -34.10 47.40
CA GLY A 344 41.54 -33.92 46.07
C GLY A 344 42.20 -35.18 45.49
N LEU A 345 42.14 -36.32 46.18
CA LEU A 345 42.68 -37.58 45.69
C LEU A 345 41.79 -38.09 44.55
N THR A 346 42.34 -38.21 43.34
CA THR A 346 41.63 -38.68 42.16
C THR A 346 42.03 -40.12 41.84
N MET A 347 41.05 -40.98 41.63
CA MET A 347 41.23 -42.36 41.19
C MET A 347 40.45 -42.60 39.90
N GLU A 348 40.86 -43.59 39.11
CA GLU A 348 40.28 -43.90 37.80
C GLU A 348 39.95 -45.38 37.65
N VAL A 349 38.82 -45.68 37.02
CA VAL A 349 38.35 -47.03 36.70
C VAL A 349 37.93 -47.06 35.23
N THR A 350 38.49 -48.00 34.47
CA THR A 350 38.10 -48.26 33.08
C THR A 350 36.95 -49.25 33.04
N VAL A 351 35.86 -48.89 32.36
CA VAL A 351 34.67 -49.74 32.21
C VAL A 351 34.47 -50.09 30.73
N PRO A 352 34.30 -51.37 30.36
CA PRO A 352 34.10 -51.77 28.97
C PRO A 352 32.92 -51.07 28.29
N LYS A 353 32.99 -50.89 26.96
CA LYS A 353 31.98 -50.15 26.18
C LYS A 353 30.56 -50.73 26.24
N ASP A 354 30.42 -52.00 26.57
CA ASP A 354 29.16 -52.74 26.69
C ASP A 354 28.59 -52.75 28.11
N VAL A 355 29.29 -52.12 29.06
CA VAL A 355 28.92 -52.07 30.49
C VAL A 355 28.61 -50.64 30.89
N THR A 356 27.45 -50.41 31.51
CA THR A 356 27.00 -49.07 31.92
C THR A 356 26.79 -48.92 33.42
N THR A 357 27.39 -49.83 34.21
CA THR A 357 27.34 -49.80 35.68
C THR A 357 28.71 -50.13 36.26
N THR A 358 29.04 -49.51 37.39
CA THR A 358 30.25 -49.87 38.17
C THR A 358 30.05 -49.56 39.64
N THR A 359 30.74 -50.31 40.51
CA THR A 359 30.79 -50.05 41.95
C THR A 359 32.18 -49.56 42.32
N LEU A 360 32.24 -48.35 42.87
CA LEU A 360 33.42 -47.77 43.49
C LEU A 360 33.56 -48.34 44.90
N ASN A 361 34.75 -48.86 45.21
CA ASN A 361 35.04 -49.49 46.50
C ASN A 361 36.13 -48.71 47.25
N ASP A 362 36.31 -49.06 48.52
CA ASP A 362 37.36 -48.51 49.41
C ASP A 362 37.27 -46.98 49.58
N LEU A 363 36.04 -46.46 49.68
CA LEU A 363 35.76 -45.05 49.90
C LEU A 363 35.76 -44.70 51.40
N GLU A 364 36.05 -43.44 51.71
CA GLU A 364 36.06 -42.89 53.07
C GLU A 364 34.61 -42.65 53.55
N PRO A 365 34.23 -43.06 54.78
CA PRO A 365 32.91 -42.79 55.34
C PRO A 365 32.60 -41.31 55.58
N GLY A 366 31.38 -40.89 55.24
CA GLY A 366 30.91 -39.51 55.43
C GLY A 366 31.61 -38.49 54.52
N THR A 367 32.16 -38.94 53.40
CA THR A 367 32.95 -38.14 52.46
C THR A 367 32.19 -37.94 51.16
N GLU A 368 32.23 -36.71 50.64
CA GLU A 368 31.71 -36.36 49.32
C GLU A 368 32.77 -36.64 48.25
N TYR A 369 32.32 -37.28 47.17
CA TYR A 369 33.10 -37.62 46.00
C TYR A 369 32.49 -36.97 44.77
N THR A 370 33.30 -36.25 43.99
CA THR A 370 32.93 -35.82 42.65
C THR A 370 33.34 -36.92 41.68
N ILE A 371 32.36 -37.54 41.04
CA ILE A 371 32.53 -38.67 40.15
C ILE A 371 32.23 -38.22 38.73
N THR A 372 33.10 -38.53 37.77
CA THR A 372 32.88 -38.26 36.35
C THR A 372 32.95 -39.53 35.51
N VAL A 373 32.11 -39.63 34.48
CA VAL A 373 32.10 -40.73 33.51
C VAL A 373 32.21 -40.14 32.10
N ALA A 374 33.23 -40.53 31.35
CA ALA A 374 33.44 -40.09 29.98
C ALA A 374 33.60 -41.27 29.02
N ALA A 375 33.11 -41.14 27.80
CA ALA A 375 33.32 -42.12 26.75
C ALA A 375 34.59 -41.79 25.96
N GLN A 376 35.43 -42.79 25.68
CA GLN A 376 36.73 -42.60 25.03
C GLN A 376 36.79 -43.33 23.68
N ARG A 377 37.36 -42.67 22.66
CA ARG A 377 37.61 -43.22 21.31
C ARG A 377 38.97 -42.74 20.80
N GLY A 378 39.97 -43.61 20.79
CA GLY A 378 41.35 -43.27 20.48
C GLY A 378 41.90 -42.19 21.43
N ARG A 379 42.33 -41.04 20.87
CA ARG A 379 42.78 -39.87 21.65
C ARG A 379 41.66 -38.86 21.95
N GLN A 380 40.44 -39.14 21.52
CA GLN A 380 39.28 -38.29 21.76
C GLN A 380 38.52 -38.80 22.99
N GLN A 381 38.09 -37.89 23.86
CA GLN A 381 37.27 -38.15 25.03
C GLN A 381 36.00 -37.30 24.91
N SER A 382 34.84 -37.86 25.23
CA SER A 382 33.61 -37.07 25.37
C SER A 382 33.77 -36.06 26.51
N THR A 383 32.90 -35.06 26.59
CA THR A 383 32.69 -34.39 27.86
C THR A 383 32.25 -35.42 28.92
N ALA A 384 32.64 -35.23 30.18
CA ALA A 384 32.31 -36.18 31.24
C ALA A 384 30.94 -35.84 31.86
N ALA A 385 30.11 -36.86 32.12
CA ALA A 385 28.97 -36.72 33.01
C ALA A 385 29.47 -36.70 34.44
N THR A 386 29.05 -35.72 35.24
CA THR A 386 29.53 -35.54 36.62
C THR A 386 28.38 -35.73 37.59
N ILE A 387 28.63 -36.44 38.70
CA ILE A 387 27.72 -36.56 39.83
C ILE A 387 28.51 -36.44 41.14
N ASP A 388 27.98 -35.70 42.09
CA ASP A 388 28.48 -35.71 43.46
C ASP A 388 27.75 -36.81 44.24
N ALA A 389 28.53 -37.64 44.93
CA ALA A 389 28.03 -38.78 45.67
C ALA A 389 28.64 -38.79 47.08
N PHE A 390 27.82 -39.07 48.08
CA PHE A 390 28.21 -39.07 49.48
C PHE A 390 28.19 -40.50 50.02
N THR A 391 29.23 -40.92 50.73
CA THR A 391 29.25 -42.20 51.47
C THR A 391 28.35 -42.08 52.71
N GLY A 392 27.16 -42.70 52.68
CA GLY A 392 26.12 -42.60 53.73
C GLY A 392 24.80 -41.97 53.25
N PHE A 393 24.03 -41.35 54.17
CA PHE A 393 22.74 -40.68 53.88
C PHE A 393 22.82 -39.15 54.04
N ARG A 394 22.43 -38.40 53.00
CA ARG A 394 22.63 -36.94 52.88
C ARG A 394 21.37 -36.13 53.30
N PRO A 395 21.50 -35.03 54.08
CA PRO A 395 20.38 -34.12 54.36
C PRO A 395 20.02 -33.24 53.16
N VAL A 396 18.81 -32.67 53.19
CA VAL A 396 18.44 -31.57 52.27
C VAL A 396 19.31 -30.35 52.60
N ILE A 397 19.97 -29.79 51.59
CA ILE A 397 20.97 -28.72 51.76
C ILE A 397 20.42 -27.31 51.61
N ALA A 398 19.29 -27.15 50.89
CA ALA A 398 18.72 -25.85 50.58
C ALA A 398 17.21 -25.95 50.35
N LEU A 399 16.50 -24.90 50.76
CA LEU A 399 15.10 -24.64 50.43
C LEU A 399 15.03 -23.44 49.49
N TYR A 400 14.21 -23.56 48.45
CA TYR A 400 13.92 -22.52 47.48
C TYR A 400 12.47 -22.08 47.65
N LEU A 401 12.27 -20.79 47.91
CA LEU A 401 10.94 -20.21 48.08
C LEU A 401 10.53 -19.49 46.80
N SER A 402 9.29 -19.70 46.39
CA SER A 402 8.72 -19.15 45.16
C SER A 402 7.22 -18.92 45.32
N ASP A 403 6.62 -18.19 44.37
CA ASP A 403 5.17 -17.94 44.32
C ASP A 403 4.58 -17.41 45.63
N VAL A 404 5.31 -16.49 46.28
CA VAL A 404 4.87 -15.87 47.53
C VAL A 404 3.69 -14.94 47.26
N THR A 405 2.49 -15.33 47.69
CA THR A 405 1.28 -14.52 47.64
C THR A 405 0.95 -13.99 49.04
N TRP A 406 -0.23 -13.38 49.19
CA TRP A 406 -0.74 -12.95 50.49
C TRP A 406 -1.22 -14.13 51.35
N ASP A 407 -1.48 -15.30 50.76
CA ASP A 407 -2.03 -16.50 51.42
C ASP A 407 -1.29 -17.80 51.13
N SER A 408 -0.21 -17.77 50.37
CA SER A 408 0.51 -19.00 50.00
C SER A 408 2.00 -18.77 49.74
N VAL A 409 2.78 -19.85 49.87
CA VAL A 409 4.17 -19.92 49.43
C VAL A 409 4.50 -21.32 48.93
N THR A 410 5.21 -21.40 47.82
CA THR A 410 5.74 -22.66 47.30
C THR A 410 7.17 -22.87 47.78
N VAL A 411 7.39 -23.99 48.46
CA VAL A 411 8.69 -24.44 48.98
C VAL A 411 9.20 -25.56 48.10
N ALA A 412 10.42 -25.45 47.57
CA ALA A 412 11.04 -26.46 46.75
C ALA A 412 12.43 -26.84 47.29
N TRP A 413 12.88 -28.06 47.00
CA TRP A 413 14.18 -28.57 47.42
C TRP A 413 14.77 -29.51 46.37
N SER A 414 16.07 -29.75 46.45
CA SER A 414 16.72 -30.81 45.68
C SER A 414 16.69 -32.11 46.46
N ALA A 415 16.26 -33.20 45.82
CA ALA A 415 16.30 -34.53 46.42
C ALA A 415 17.75 -34.89 46.80
N PRO A 416 17.99 -35.44 48.00
CA PRO A 416 19.31 -35.92 48.39
C PRO A 416 19.72 -37.14 47.53
N ALA A 417 21.02 -37.32 47.32
CA ALA A 417 21.57 -38.51 46.70
C ALA A 417 22.26 -39.38 47.77
N PRO A 418 21.85 -40.64 47.98
CA PRO A 418 20.78 -41.35 47.25
C PRO A 418 19.36 -40.89 47.70
N PRO A 419 18.30 -41.16 46.90
CA PRO A 419 16.96 -40.64 47.14
C PRO A 419 16.40 -41.00 48.52
N ALA A 420 15.67 -40.05 49.12
CA ALA A 420 14.89 -40.28 50.34
C ALA A 420 13.66 -41.18 50.05
N ASP A 421 13.09 -41.78 51.10
CA ASP A 421 11.82 -42.50 51.04
C ASP A 421 10.62 -41.58 51.26
N LEU A 422 10.78 -40.52 52.07
CA LEU A 422 9.80 -39.45 52.27
C LEU A 422 10.47 -38.18 52.83
N TYR A 423 9.75 -37.07 52.82
CA TYR A 423 10.13 -35.81 53.48
C TYR A 423 9.09 -35.41 54.53
N ILE A 424 9.52 -34.67 55.55
CA ILE A 424 8.64 -34.11 56.58
C ILE A 424 8.82 -32.59 56.58
N LEU A 425 7.76 -31.84 56.24
CA LEU A 425 7.73 -30.38 56.17
C LEU A 425 6.89 -29.81 57.32
N SER A 426 7.35 -28.75 57.99
CA SER A 426 6.58 -28.06 59.04
C SER A 426 6.79 -26.54 58.97
N TYR A 427 5.80 -25.75 59.42
CA TYR A 427 5.86 -24.29 59.39
C TYR A 427 5.11 -23.63 60.56
N SER A 428 5.50 -22.39 60.92
CA SER A 428 4.86 -21.61 61.99
C SER A 428 5.02 -20.11 61.80
N SER A 429 4.01 -19.31 62.17
CA SER A 429 4.11 -17.85 62.23
C SER A 429 4.78 -17.37 63.53
N GLU A 430 5.47 -16.23 63.49
CA GLU A 430 6.20 -15.66 64.64
C GLU A 430 5.27 -15.36 65.84
N ASP A 431 4.01 -15.02 65.57
CA ASP A 431 3.01 -14.67 66.58
C ASP A 431 2.35 -15.90 67.25
N GLY A 432 2.61 -17.12 66.75
CA GLY A 432 2.05 -18.38 67.25
C GLY A 432 0.52 -18.52 67.09
N THR A 433 -0.13 -17.58 66.40
CA THR A 433 -1.58 -17.49 66.21
C THR A 433 -2.14 -18.51 65.22
N ASP A 434 -1.31 -19.05 64.34
CA ASP A 434 -1.71 -19.94 63.26
C ASP A 434 -0.95 -21.26 63.35
N THR A 435 -1.36 -22.10 64.30
CA THR A 435 -0.98 -23.52 64.33
C THR A 435 -2.18 -24.34 63.89
N SER A 436 -2.15 -24.75 62.61
CA SER A 436 -2.85 -25.89 61.99
C SER A 436 -4.29 -25.81 61.43
N LYS A 437 -4.45 -26.34 60.20
CA LYS A 437 -5.47 -27.33 59.77
C LYS A 437 -5.21 -27.84 58.33
N VAL A 438 -4.88 -29.14 58.17
CA VAL A 438 -5.02 -29.90 56.91
C VAL A 438 -6.14 -30.93 57.08
N THR A 439 -7.10 -30.91 56.15
CA THR A 439 -8.25 -31.83 56.11
C THR A 439 -7.82 -33.18 55.50
N LEU A 440 -8.17 -34.28 56.16
CA LEU A 440 -7.89 -35.67 55.77
C LEU A 440 -8.86 -36.21 54.70
N ASP A 441 -8.34 -36.94 53.71
CA ASP A 441 -8.86 -38.23 53.17
C ASP A 441 -7.81 -38.84 52.23
N GLY A 442 -7.39 -40.12 52.20
CA GLY A 442 -7.65 -41.30 53.01
C GLY A 442 -6.82 -42.47 52.46
N SER A 443 -5.79 -42.93 53.18
CA SER A 443 -5.43 -44.35 53.37
C SER A 443 -4.07 -44.56 54.08
N LYS A 444 -4.15 -45.00 55.36
CA LYS A 444 -3.11 -45.64 56.22
C LYS A 444 -1.92 -44.75 56.67
N THR A 445 -1.41 -44.72 57.91
CA THR A 445 -1.73 -45.24 59.27
C THR A 445 -0.83 -44.51 60.31
N ARG A 446 -1.41 -44.10 61.48
CA ARG A 446 -0.90 -43.86 62.87
C ARG A 446 0.63 -43.73 63.14
N SER A 447 1.12 -42.85 64.05
CA SER A 447 0.77 -42.78 65.49
C SER A 447 1.16 -41.47 66.21
N SER A 448 0.38 -41.12 67.23
CA SER A 448 0.54 -40.00 68.18
C SER A 448 1.78 -40.12 69.07
N VAL A 449 2.50 -39.00 69.23
CA VAL A 449 3.26 -38.62 70.44
C VAL A 449 3.01 -37.12 70.67
N GLU A 450 2.67 -36.75 71.91
CA GLU A 450 2.38 -35.39 72.33
C GLU A 450 3.60 -34.46 72.20
N GLY A 451 3.36 -33.29 71.62
CA GLY A 451 4.23 -32.13 71.68
C GLY A 451 5.05 -31.88 70.41
N ARG A 452 4.70 -30.79 69.72
CA ARG A 452 5.51 -29.99 68.79
C ARG A 452 5.28 -30.25 67.28
N VAL A 453 4.88 -29.14 66.62
CA VAL A 453 4.80 -28.82 65.18
C VAL A 453 4.01 -29.78 64.29
N ASP A 454 2.86 -29.30 63.84
CA ASP A 454 2.11 -29.92 62.74
C ASP A 454 3.01 -30.05 61.50
N SER A 455 3.16 -31.29 61.04
CA SER A 455 4.06 -31.65 59.95
C SER A 455 3.31 -32.36 58.84
N VAL A 456 3.66 -32.05 57.60
CA VAL A 456 3.15 -32.67 56.39
C VAL A 456 4.17 -33.70 55.92
N VAL A 457 3.73 -34.94 55.74
CA VAL A 457 4.53 -36.01 55.14
C VAL A 457 4.38 -35.91 53.62
N ILE A 458 5.51 -35.88 52.93
CA ILE A 458 5.59 -35.65 51.49
C ILE A 458 6.30 -36.86 50.86
N ASP A 459 5.73 -37.40 49.79
CA ASP A 459 6.28 -38.57 49.09
C ASP A 459 7.65 -38.25 48.44
N ASN A 460 8.46 -39.29 48.18
CA ASN A 460 9.83 -39.12 47.70
C ASN A 460 9.97 -38.54 46.28
N ASP A 461 8.93 -38.68 45.46
CA ASP A 461 8.88 -38.18 44.09
C ASP A 461 8.53 -36.69 44.03
N VAL A 462 8.12 -36.11 45.16
CA VAL A 462 7.75 -34.70 45.27
C VAL A 462 8.94 -33.86 45.73
N THR A 463 9.29 -32.84 44.95
CA THR A 463 10.39 -31.90 45.25
C THR A 463 9.91 -30.48 45.52
N ASN A 464 8.59 -30.25 45.58
CA ASN A 464 7.99 -28.98 45.93
C ASN A 464 6.66 -29.15 46.66
N TYR A 465 6.27 -28.14 47.44
CA TYR A 465 5.01 -28.14 48.18
C TYR A 465 4.52 -26.71 48.39
N THR A 466 3.24 -26.47 48.11
CA THR A 466 2.62 -25.16 48.32
C THR A 466 1.90 -25.12 49.67
N LEU A 467 2.41 -24.28 50.58
CA LEU A 467 1.72 -23.89 51.80
C LEU A 467 0.60 -22.92 51.43
N SER A 468 -0.62 -23.17 51.91
CA SER A 468 -1.82 -22.38 51.59
C SER A 468 -2.58 -21.99 52.85
N ASN A 469 -3.47 -20.99 52.74
CA ASN A 469 -4.23 -20.41 53.86
C ASN A 469 -3.34 -19.67 54.87
N LEU A 470 -2.32 -18.97 54.37
CA LEU A 470 -1.46 -18.11 55.17
C LEU A 470 -2.11 -16.73 55.36
N HIS A 471 -1.64 -15.99 56.36
CA HIS A 471 -2.10 -14.64 56.64
C HIS A 471 -1.26 -13.61 55.87
N PRO A 472 -1.87 -12.56 55.27
CA PRO A 472 -1.13 -11.50 54.57
C PRO A 472 -0.14 -10.77 55.48
N ALA A 473 0.96 -10.28 54.91
CA ALA A 473 1.97 -9.47 55.61
C ALA A 473 2.46 -10.07 56.94
N THR A 474 2.68 -11.39 56.96
CA THR A 474 3.07 -12.19 58.14
C THR A 474 4.33 -13.01 57.83
N GLU A 475 5.27 -13.11 58.77
CA GLU A 475 6.47 -13.95 58.64
C GLU A 475 6.21 -15.40 59.07
N TYR A 476 6.67 -16.34 58.26
CA TYR A 476 6.59 -17.78 58.52
C TYR A 476 7.98 -18.41 58.52
N GLU A 477 8.29 -19.21 59.54
CA GLU A 477 9.45 -20.10 59.59
C GLU A 477 9.06 -21.48 59.02
N ILE A 478 9.87 -22.04 58.14
CA ILE A 478 9.64 -23.29 57.40
C ILE A 478 10.81 -24.25 57.63
N ASN A 479 10.49 -25.51 57.98
CA ASN A 479 11.44 -26.57 58.35
C ASN A 479 11.21 -27.84 57.52
N LEU A 480 12.27 -28.46 56.97
CA LEU A 480 12.20 -29.70 56.19
C LEU A 480 13.31 -30.70 56.57
N ASN A 481 13.01 -32.00 56.67
CA ASN A 481 14.00 -33.09 56.74
C ASN A 481 13.64 -34.26 55.82
N ALA A 482 14.66 -35.05 55.44
CA ALA A 482 14.53 -36.25 54.61
C ALA A 482 14.64 -37.53 55.45
N VAL A 483 13.90 -38.56 55.07
CA VAL A 483 13.87 -39.86 55.76
C VAL A 483 14.18 -40.97 54.77
N ARG A 484 15.08 -41.90 55.14
CA ARG A 484 15.36 -43.11 54.35
C ARG A 484 15.58 -44.28 55.28
N GLU A 485 14.89 -45.38 55.01
CA GLU A 485 14.71 -46.51 55.92
C GLU A 485 14.28 -46.06 57.32
N SER A 486 15.13 -46.25 58.34
CA SER A 486 14.91 -45.83 59.72
C SER A 486 15.82 -44.67 60.15
N GLN A 487 16.41 -43.94 59.20
CA GLN A 487 17.28 -42.79 59.48
C GLN A 487 16.64 -41.48 58.99
N GLU A 488 16.58 -40.49 59.88
CA GLU A 488 16.16 -39.12 59.56
C GLU A 488 17.38 -38.20 59.43
N SER A 489 17.33 -37.29 58.46
CA SER A 489 18.34 -36.24 58.30
C SER A 489 18.14 -35.10 59.29
N LYS A 490 19.14 -34.22 59.43
CA LYS A 490 18.95 -32.92 60.10
C LYS A 490 17.95 -32.04 59.33
N PHE A 491 17.24 -31.17 60.05
CA PHE A 491 16.35 -30.16 59.45
C PHE A 491 17.14 -29.07 58.71
N ILE A 492 16.56 -28.58 57.62
CA ILE A 492 16.89 -27.29 57.01
C ILE A 492 15.76 -26.29 57.31
N THR A 493 16.12 -25.06 57.66
CA THR A 493 15.19 -24.01 58.11
C THR A 493 15.33 -22.77 57.22
N THR A 494 14.21 -22.12 56.89
CA THR A 494 14.16 -20.82 56.19
C THR A 494 12.97 -19.99 56.67
N SER A 495 12.96 -18.67 56.45
CA SER A 495 11.81 -17.80 56.77
C SER A 495 11.36 -16.96 55.57
N VAL A 496 10.08 -16.60 55.53
CA VAL A 496 9.46 -15.83 54.44
C VAL A 496 8.32 -14.93 54.94
N PHE A 497 8.26 -13.70 54.42
CA PHE A 497 7.10 -12.82 54.58
C PHE A 497 6.09 -13.04 53.47
N THR A 498 4.83 -13.29 53.81
CA THR A 498 3.72 -13.26 52.84
C THR A 498 3.50 -11.83 52.33
N ALA A 499 3.00 -11.71 51.11
CA ALA A 499 2.71 -10.42 50.50
C ALA A 499 1.55 -9.70 51.21
N MET A 500 1.47 -8.38 51.03
CA MET A 500 0.33 -7.59 51.48
C MET A 500 -0.83 -7.76 50.51
N ASP A 501 -2.05 -7.95 51.04
CA ASP A 501 -3.25 -8.01 50.21
C ASP A 501 -3.67 -6.63 49.70
N MET A 502 -4.38 -6.58 48.57
CA MET A 502 -4.65 -5.34 47.83
C MET A 502 -5.99 -4.69 48.20
N PRO A 503 -6.11 -3.35 48.13
CA PRO A 503 -7.39 -2.67 48.27
C PRO A 503 -8.38 -3.10 47.19
N MET A 504 -9.67 -3.17 47.52
CA MET A 504 -10.72 -3.62 46.60
C MET A 504 -11.68 -2.47 46.22
N GLU A 505 -12.37 -2.60 45.08
CA GLU A 505 -13.48 -1.72 44.67
C GLU A 505 -13.14 -0.21 44.58
N LEU A 506 -11.95 0.14 44.06
CA LEU A 506 -11.64 1.55 43.78
C LEU A 506 -12.62 2.14 42.75
N THR A 507 -13.35 3.17 43.14
CA THR A 507 -14.34 3.86 42.29
C THR A 507 -14.24 5.38 42.40
N ALA A 508 -14.60 6.08 41.32
CA ALA A 508 -14.71 7.54 41.28
C ALA A 508 -16.19 7.96 41.24
N LEU A 509 -16.63 8.67 42.27
CA LEU A 509 -18.00 9.13 42.49
C LEU A 509 -18.08 10.66 42.45
N ASN A 510 -19.29 11.20 42.33
CA ASN A 510 -19.55 12.65 42.34
C ASN A 510 -18.66 13.45 41.36
N ILE A 511 -18.51 12.94 40.13
CA ILE A 511 -17.62 13.54 39.13
C ILE A 511 -18.21 14.87 38.65
N THR A 512 -17.42 15.93 38.79
CA THR A 512 -17.70 17.28 38.31
C THR A 512 -16.62 17.70 37.30
N PRO A 513 -16.79 18.82 36.58
CA PRO A 513 -15.75 19.29 35.65
C PRO A 513 -14.38 19.53 36.31
N GLN A 514 -14.31 19.70 37.64
CA GLN A 514 -13.06 20.06 38.35
C GLN A 514 -12.72 19.16 39.55
N GLY A 515 -13.44 18.07 39.77
CA GLY A 515 -13.23 17.22 40.94
C GLY A 515 -14.01 15.92 40.90
N ALA A 516 -13.57 14.94 41.69
CA ALA A 516 -14.21 13.65 41.87
C ALA A 516 -13.87 13.10 43.27
N LEU A 517 -14.72 12.25 43.84
CA LEU A 517 -14.46 11.56 45.12
C LEU A 517 -14.03 10.12 44.82
N LEU A 518 -12.85 9.73 45.26
CA LEU A 518 -12.39 8.35 45.20
C LEU A 518 -12.84 7.58 46.44
N GLN A 519 -13.26 6.34 46.27
CA GLN A 519 -13.66 5.44 47.36
C GLN A 519 -13.16 4.02 47.11
N TRP A 520 -12.73 3.30 48.15
CA TRP A 520 -12.23 1.92 48.09
C TRP A 520 -12.47 1.16 49.41
N ASN A 521 -12.37 -0.17 49.35
CA ASN A 521 -12.40 -1.06 50.51
C ASN A 521 -10.95 -1.37 50.99
N PRO A 522 -10.69 -1.34 52.31
CA PRO A 522 -9.36 -1.58 52.84
C PRO A 522 -8.94 -3.07 52.73
N PRO A 523 -7.63 -3.35 52.63
CA PRO A 523 -7.07 -4.70 52.81
C PRO A 523 -7.40 -5.32 54.19
N LEU A 524 -7.32 -6.65 54.27
CA LEU A 524 -7.34 -7.45 55.48
C LEU A 524 -6.11 -7.18 56.37
N SER A 525 -4.95 -6.93 55.76
CA SER A 525 -3.77 -6.49 56.49
C SER A 525 -3.89 -5.05 57.00
N SER A 526 -3.26 -4.76 58.13
CA SER A 526 -3.18 -3.39 58.66
C SER A 526 -2.42 -2.47 57.68
N VAL A 527 -3.00 -1.33 57.34
CA VAL A 527 -2.40 -0.36 56.41
C VAL A 527 -1.87 0.86 57.16
N ASP A 528 -0.64 1.27 56.87
CA ASP A 528 -0.05 2.53 57.35
C ASP A 528 -0.50 3.71 56.49
N SER A 529 -0.43 3.56 55.17
CA SER A 529 -0.88 4.57 54.21
C SER A 529 -1.27 3.98 52.86
N TYR A 530 -2.04 4.76 52.09
CA TYR A 530 -2.37 4.49 50.71
C TYR A 530 -1.69 5.52 49.80
N VAL A 531 -1.09 5.07 48.71
CA VAL A 531 -0.53 5.94 47.67
C VAL A 531 -1.51 5.98 46.50
N VAL A 532 -2.09 7.15 46.24
CA VAL A 532 -3.02 7.40 45.14
C VAL A 532 -2.29 8.17 44.06
N THR A 533 -2.16 7.63 42.85
CA THR A 533 -1.53 8.28 41.71
C THR A 533 -2.57 8.57 40.64
N LEU A 534 -2.76 9.86 40.33
CA LEU A 534 -3.64 10.34 39.28
C LEU A 534 -2.83 10.56 38.00
N THR A 535 -3.30 9.99 36.89
CA THR A 535 -2.65 10.08 35.58
C THR A 535 -3.61 10.64 34.55
N CYS A 536 -3.11 11.50 33.66
CA CYS A 536 -3.83 12.13 32.57
C CYS A 536 -2.93 12.12 31.33
N ASN A 537 -3.45 11.70 30.16
CA ASN A 537 -2.68 11.61 28.91
C ASN A 537 -1.34 10.84 29.05
N GLN A 538 -1.34 9.75 29.83
CA GLN A 538 -0.15 8.94 30.15
C GLN A 538 0.96 9.67 30.93
N VAL A 539 0.68 10.85 31.46
CA VAL A 539 1.58 11.60 32.36
C VAL A 539 0.99 11.55 33.76
N THR A 540 1.85 11.29 34.76
CA THR A 540 1.47 11.43 36.16
C THR A 540 1.12 12.88 36.43
N ALA A 541 -0.15 13.13 36.72
CA ALA A 541 -0.66 14.45 37.03
C ALA A 541 -0.31 14.81 38.47
N ASP A 542 -0.66 13.94 39.42
CA ASP A 542 -0.39 14.14 40.85
C ASP A 542 -0.29 12.80 41.59
N THR A 543 0.40 12.80 42.73
CA THR A 543 0.44 11.67 43.67
C THR A 543 0.08 12.16 45.07
N PHE A 544 -0.84 11.47 45.71
CA PHE A 544 -1.35 11.77 47.04
C PHE A 544 -1.01 10.63 48.01
N LEU A 545 -0.56 11.00 49.21
CA LEU A 545 -0.41 10.07 50.32
C LEU A 545 -1.62 10.20 51.24
N VAL A 546 -2.37 9.12 51.41
CA VAL A 546 -3.60 9.07 52.21
C VAL A 546 -3.35 8.18 53.43
N GLU A 547 -3.84 8.60 54.60
CA GLU A 547 -3.69 7.85 55.86
C GLU A 547 -4.39 6.48 55.76
N GLY A 548 -3.79 5.43 56.34
CA GLY A 548 -4.29 4.04 56.24
C GLY A 548 -5.67 3.79 56.85
N VAL A 549 -6.16 4.70 57.70
CA VAL A 549 -7.52 4.64 58.28
C VAL A 549 -8.62 5.18 57.35
N LYS A 550 -8.25 5.86 56.25
CA LYS A 550 -9.21 6.44 55.31
C LYS A 550 -9.57 5.46 54.20
N GLN A 551 -10.81 5.58 53.73
CA GLN A 551 -11.38 4.77 52.64
C GLN A 551 -11.85 5.64 51.46
N GLU A 552 -11.60 6.95 51.53
CA GLU A 552 -12.00 7.90 50.52
C GLU A 552 -10.99 9.05 50.39
N HIS A 553 -10.95 9.66 49.20
CA HIS A 553 -10.10 10.82 48.91
C HIS A 553 -10.73 11.77 47.87
N GLN A 554 -10.81 13.05 48.20
CA GLN A 554 -11.39 14.08 47.32
C GLN A 554 -10.34 14.64 46.35
N LEU A 555 -10.53 14.41 45.05
CA LEU A 555 -9.77 15.05 43.98
C LEU A 555 -10.34 16.44 43.69
N THR A 556 -9.45 17.41 43.46
CA THR A 556 -9.79 18.80 43.13
C THR A 556 -8.87 19.32 42.02
N LYS A 557 -9.24 20.44 41.38
CA LYS A 557 -8.48 21.09 40.30
C LYS A 557 -8.28 20.21 39.06
N LEU A 558 -9.24 19.33 38.78
CA LEU A 558 -9.25 18.57 37.53
C LEU A 558 -9.59 19.49 36.35
N LEU A 559 -9.12 19.12 35.16
CA LEU A 559 -9.47 19.78 33.91
C LEU A 559 -10.82 19.25 33.42
N PRO A 560 -11.75 20.10 32.94
CA PRO A 560 -12.99 19.66 32.30
C PRO A 560 -12.73 18.82 31.04
N SER A 561 -13.71 18.00 30.65
CA SER A 561 -13.65 17.18 29.42
C SER A 561 -12.38 16.34 29.29
N THR A 562 -11.84 15.83 30.40
CA THR A 562 -10.54 15.16 30.47
C THR A 562 -10.68 13.76 31.08
N THR A 563 -10.00 12.78 30.50
CA THR A 563 -9.99 11.40 31.01
C THR A 563 -8.82 11.18 31.96
N TYR A 564 -9.13 10.63 33.14
CA TYR A 564 -8.18 10.35 34.21
C TYR A 564 -8.15 8.86 34.54
N SER A 565 -6.95 8.37 34.87
CA SER A 565 -6.72 7.03 35.42
C SER A 565 -6.09 7.18 36.81
N VAL A 566 -6.65 6.49 37.80
CA VAL A 566 -6.22 6.53 39.19
C VAL A 566 -5.68 5.16 39.57
N ALA A 567 -4.44 5.11 40.04
CA ALA A 567 -3.80 3.94 40.61
C ALA A 567 -3.72 4.08 42.14
N LEU A 568 -4.00 3.00 42.88
CA LEU A 568 -3.98 2.96 44.34
C LEU A 568 -3.28 1.69 44.84
N TYR A 569 -2.35 1.83 45.78
CA TYR A 569 -1.81 0.69 46.55
C TYR A 569 -1.61 1.05 48.02
N ALA A 570 -1.63 0.04 48.89
CA ALA A 570 -1.45 0.15 50.34
C ALA A 570 0.02 -0.10 50.73
N THR A 571 0.44 0.47 51.85
CA THR A 571 1.77 0.27 52.43
C THR A 571 1.69 -0.10 53.91
N LYS A 572 2.61 -0.97 54.37
CA LYS A 572 2.82 -1.34 55.77
C LYS A 572 4.32 -1.57 56.02
N GLY A 573 4.98 -0.63 56.68
CA GLY A 573 6.45 -0.65 56.82
C GLY A 573 7.15 -0.73 55.45
N PRO A 574 8.01 -1.74 55.19
CA PRO A 574 8.64 -1.95 53.89
C PRO A 574 7.74 -2.67 52.86
N LEU A 575 6.58 -3.18 53.28
CA LEU A 575 5.68 -3.94 52.40
C LEU A 575 4.74 -3.02 51.64
N THR A 576 4.47 -3.37 50.38
CA THR A 576 3.50 -2.70 49.51
C THR A 576 2.55 -3.74 48.92
N SER A 577 1.27 -3.39 48.81
CA SER A 577 0.29 -4.25 48.13
C SER A 577 0.42 -4.14 46.61
N GLY A 578 -0.31 -5.01 45.89
CA GLY A 578 -0.61 -4.75 44.48
C GLY A 578 -1.41 -3.45 44.28
N THR A 579 -1.44 -2.97 43.02
CA THR A 579 -2.09 -1.72 42.63
C THR A 579 -3.47 -1.96 42.01
N VAL A 580 -4.50 -1.29 42.51
CA VAL A 580 -5.85 -1.24 41.89
C VAL A 580 -6.01 0.04 41.06
N ILE A 581 -6.68 -0.06 39.91
CA ILE A 581 -6.83 1.06 38.95
C ILE A 581 -8.31 1.34 38.66
N ALA A 582 -8.68 2.62 38.60
CA ALA A 582 -10.00 3.09 38.18
C ALA A 582 -9.90 4.25 37.17
N ASN A 583 -10.76 4.22 36.16
CA ASN A 583 -10.78 5.24 35.10
C ASN A 583 -12.08 6.06 35.18
N PHE A 584 -12.00 7.38 35.01
CA PHE A 584 -13.15 8.26 34.94
C PHE A 584 -12.88 9.46 34.04
N ALA A 585 -13.94 10.11 33.53
CA ALA A 585 -13.82 11.31 32.70
C ALA A 585 -14.61 12.46 33.31
N THR A 586 -13.99 13.64 33.38
CA THR A 586 -14.66 14.86 33.82
C THR A 586 -15.60 15.37 32.72
N PRO A 587 -16.84 15.79 33.06
CA PRO A 587 -17.72 16.42 32.09
C PRO A 587 -17.22 17.79 31.66
N MET A 588 -17.73 18.29 30.53
CA MET A 588 -17.49 19.66 30.05
C MET A 588 -18.09 20.68 31.02
N ASP A 589 -17.42 21.82 31.21
CA ASP A 589 -17.93 22.90 32.05
C ASP A 589 -18.88 23.84 31.30
N ALA A 590 -19.78 24.48 32.06
CA ALA A 590 -20.82 25.34 31.49
C ALA A 590 -20.32 26.78 31.32
N PRO A 591 -20.80 27.53 30.31
CA PRO A 591 -20.55 28.97 30.20
C PRO A 591 -21.09 29.72 31.43
N LEU A 592 -20.32 30.67 31.94
CA LEU A 592 -20.65 31.42 33.16
C LEU A 592 -21.13 32.84 32.85
N ASN A 593 -21.76 33.52 33.80
CA ASN A 593 -22.13 34.94 33.69
C ASN A 593 -23.03 35.30 32.48
N LEU A 594 -24.01 34.43 32.16
CA LEU A 594 -24.98 34.70 31.11
C LEU A 594 -25.85 35.94 31.46
N THR A 595 -25.80 36.95 30.61
CA THR A 595 -26.44 38.25 30.79
C THR A 595 -27.13 38.70 29.51
N ALA A 596 -28.21 39.46 29.66
CA ALA A 596 -28.92 40.10 28.56
C ALA A 596 -28.88 41.63 28.73
N SER A 597 -28.41 42.33 27.71
CA SER A 597 -28.28 43.79 27.67
C SER A 597 -28.89 44.35 26.37
N GLU A 598 -29.02 45.68 26.27
CA GLU A 598 -29.53 46.38 25.07
C GLU A 598 -30.88 45.86 24.53
N VAL A 599 -31.79 45.52 25.45
CA VAL A 599 -33.09 44.93 25.11
C VAL A 599 -34.03 45.97 24.48
N ASN A 600 -34.56 45.67 23.30
CA ASN A 600 -35.60 46.45 22.62
C ASN A 600 -36.74 45.55 22.12
N HIS A 601 -37.74 46.13 21.45
CA HIS A 601 -38.95 45.43 20.98
C HIS A 601 -38.70 44.34 19.90
N ARG A 602 -37.47 44.17 19.41
CA ARG A 602 -37.09 43.18 18.39
C ARG A 602 -35.81 42.40 18.71
N SER A 603 -34.95 42.87 19.60
CA SER A 603 -33.67 42.22 19.90
C SER A 603 -33.20 42.42 21.34
N ALA A 604 -32.32 41.53 21.79
CA ALA A 604 -31.53 41.65 23.01
C ALA A 604 -30.11 41.18 22.70
N LEU A 605 -29.09 41.82 23.29
CA LEU A 605 -27.71 41.38 23.25
C LEU A 605 -27.49 40.36 24.37
N ILE A 606 -26.91 39.20 24.05
CA ILE A 606 -26.64 38.12 25.03
C ILE A 606 -25.13 37.95 25.17
N SER A 607 -24.61 37.99 26.39
CA SER A 607 -23.17 37.85 26.70
C SER A 607 -22.92 36.85 27.84
N TRP A 608 -21.83 36.10 27.77
CA TRP A 608 -21.39 35.15 28.80
C TRP A 608 -19.85 35.01 28.78
N GLN A 609 -19.30 34.44 29.84
CA GLN A 609 -17.90 34.03 29.93
C GLN A 609 -17.74 32.61 29.34
N PRO A 610 -16.72 32.37 28.50
CA PRO A 610 -16.48 31.07 27.88
C PRO A 610 -16.19 29.98 28.92
N PRO A 611 -16.55 28.70 28.65
CA PRO A 611 -16.08 27.57 29.44
C PRO A 611 -14.56 27.39 29.31
N ILE A 612 -13.97 26.66 30.26
CA ILE A 612 -12.55 26.29 30.30
C ILE A 612 -12.25 25.19 29.27
N ALA A 613 -13.19 24.27 29.06
CA ALA A 613 -13.10 23.27 28.01
C ALA A 613 -13.09 23.92 26.62
N ASP A 614 -12.29 23.37 25.71
CA ASP A 614 -12.33 23.73 24.30
C ASP A 614 -13.69 23.32 23.70
N ILE A 615 -14.35 24.28 23.03
CA ILE A 615 -15.68 24.10 22.46
C ILE A 615 -15.77 24.61 21.02
N ASP A 616 -16.53 23.91 20.19
CA ASP A 616 -16.69 24.25 18.78
C ASP A 616 -17.74 25.35 18.55
N ASN A 617 -18.84 25.34 19.31
CA ASN A 617 -19.93 26.30 19.18
C ASN A 617 -20.78 26.45 20.45
N TYR A 618 -21.53 27.56 20.52
CA TYR A 618 -22.53 27.79 21.55
C TYR A 618 -23.93 27.57 20.99
N MET A 619 -24.80 26.92 21.78
CA MET A 619 -26.22 26.76 21.47
C MET A 619 -27.07 27.71 22.31
N LEU A 620 -27.70 28.71 21.67
CA LEU A 620 -28.63 29.63 22.32
C LEU A 620 -30.08 29.22 22.03
N THR A 621 -30.83 28.90 23.09
CA THR A 621 -32.28 28.64 23.01
C THR A 621 -33.05 29.68 23.81
N TYR A 622 -34.12 30.23 23.24
CA TYR A 622 -35.01 31.17 23.94
C TYR A 622 -36.47 30.78 23.72
N LYS A 623 -37.33 31.10 24.70
CA LYS A 623 -38.77 30.86 24.65
C LYS A 623 -39.51 32.16 24.97
N SER A 624 -40.59 32.42 24.24
CA SER A 624 -41.50 33.53 24.57
C SER A 624 -42.31 33.17 25.81
N ALA A 625 -42.51 34.13 26.72
CA ALA A 625 -43.27 33.92 27.95
C ALA A 625 -44.76 33.61 27.71
N ASP A 626 -45.31 33.94 26.53
CA ASP A 626 -46.73 33.81 26.17
C ASP A 626 -47.08 32.53 25.35
N GLY A 627 -46.09 31.75 24.91
CA GLY A 627 -46.33 30.47 24.21
C GLY A 627 -47.04 30.53 22.84
N SER A 628 -47.17 31.69 22.18
CA SER A 628 -47.95 31.82 20.93
C SER A 628 -47.27 31.15 19.71
N ARG A 629 -47.95 30.12 19.13
CA ARG A 629 -47.45 29.28 18.02
C ARG A 629 -48.02 29.74 16.67
N LYS A 630 -47.18 30.35 15.81
CA LYS A 630 -47.66 31.11 14.64
C LYS A 630 -47.89 30.30 13.37
N ASN A 631 -47.14 29.23 13.14
CA ASN A 631 -47.18 28.42 11.93
C ASN A 631 -46.52 27.05 12.18
N CYS A 632 -46.65 26.13 11.22
CA CYS A 632 -46.05 24.79 11.28
C CYS A 632 -44.52 24.83 11.47
N ALA A 633 -43.83 25.79 10.84
CA ALA A 633 -42.39 25.96 11.03
C ALA A 633 -42.02 26.28 12.50
N GLN A 634 -42.84 27.04 13.22
CA GLN A 634 -42.60 27.31 14.65
C GLN A 634 -42.85 26.08 15.52
N HIS A 635 -43.88 25.28 15.22
CA HIS A 635 -44.12 24.00 15.90
C HIS A 635 -42.91 23.06 15.74
N LEU A 636 -42.37 22.96 14.51
CA LEU A 636 -41.17 22.19 14.23
C LEU A 636 -39.93 22.72 14.96
N LEU A 637 -39.74 24.04 15.02
CA LEU A 637 -38.64 24.64 15.81
C LEU A 637 -38.78 24.35 17.31
N ASN A 638 -40.01 24.27 17.81
CA ASN A 638 -40.31 23.91 19.20
C ASN A 638 -40.12 22.41 19.50
N GLY A 639 -39.74 21.59 18.51
CA GLY A 639 -39.43 20.17 18.69
C GLY A 639 -40.54 19.21 18.26
N GLU A 640 -41.65 19.71 17.71
CA GLU A 640 -42.76 18.88 17.22
C GLU A 640 -42.47 18.44 15.78
N SER A 641 -41.99 17.20 15.60
CA SER A 641 -41.48 16.69 14.32
C SER A 641 -42.44 15.81 13.53
N LEU A 642 -43.65 15.53 14.05
CA LEU A 642 -44.62 14.65 13.40
C LEU A 642 -45.53 15.44 12.44
N SER A 643 -45.76 14.90 11.25
CA SER A 643 -46.76 15.46 10.32
C SER A 643 -48.17 15.14 10.82
N GLY A 644 -49.09 16.09 10.73
CA GLY A 644 -50.45 15.92 11.27
C GLY A 644 -51.24 17.23 11.32
N VAL A 645 -52.42 17.21 11.94
CA VAL A 645 -53.24 18.41 12.13
C VAL A 645 -52.79 19.18 13.37
N TYR A 646 -52.43 20.45 13.17
CA TYR A 646 -52.02 21.37 14.24
C TYR A 646 -52.89 22.62 14.24
N THR A 647 -53.06 23.22 15.42
CA THR A 647 -53.64 24.55 15.55
C THR A 647 -52.54 25.61 15.44
N ILE A 648 -52.71 26.56 14.53
CA ILE A 648 -51.84 27.74 14.38
C ILE A 648 -52.63 29.02 14.62
N TYR A 649 -52.00 30.04 15.17
CA TYR A 649 -52.69 31.30 15.53
C TYR A 649 -52.33 32.43 14.59
N ILE A 650 -53.33 32.94 13.86
CA ILE A 650 -53.16 34.05 12.92
C ILE A 650 -52.95 35.35 13.71
N ASN A 651 -51.96 36.16 13.32
CA ASN A 651 -51.66 37.47 13.94
C ASN A 651 -51.32 37.43 15.45
N ARG A 652 -50.91 36.26 15.99
CA ARG A 652 -50.68 36.03 17.43
C ARG A 652 -51.93 36.23 18.31
N ASP A 653 -53.11 36.21 17.71
CA ASP A 653 -54.37 36.27 18.45
C ASP A 653 -54.79 34.85 18.85
N ALA A 654 -54.80 34.56 20.15
CA ALA A 654 -55.19 33.25 20.68
C ALA A 654 -56.66 32.89 20.36
N ASN A 655 -57.50 33.89 20.02
CA ASN A 655 -58.89 33.70 19.65
C ASN A 655 -59.09 33.41 18.14
N GLN A 656 -58.02 33.44 17.33
CA GLN A 656 -58.05 33.17 15.89
C GLN A 656 -57.21 31.93 15.52
N GLY A 657 -57.43 30.84 16.25
CA GLY A 657 -56.84 29.53 15.96
C GLY A 657 -57.43 28.91 14.70
N VAL A 658 -56.56 28.47 13.79
CA VAL A 658 -56.93 27.75 12.57
C VAL A 658 -56.24 26.40 12.57
N GLN A 659 -57.01 25.33 12.39
CA GLN A 659 -56.46 23.99 12.19
C GLN A 659 -55.91 23.87 10.77
N VAL A 660 -54.68 23.40 10.67
CA VAL A 660 -53.99 23.16 9.40
C VAL A 660 -53.29 21.83 9.46
N TYR A 661 -53.12 21.18 8.31
CA TYR A 661 -52.22 20.05 8.22
C TYR A 661 -50.78 20.56 8.08
N CYS A 662 -49.94 20.22 9.05
CA CYS A 662 -48.52 20.49 9.00
C CYS A 662 -47.78 19.27 8.44
N ASP A 663 -47.05 19.49 7.35
CA ASP A 663 -46.05 18.55 6.86
C ASP A 663 -44.69 18.92 7.44
N MET A 664 -44.25 18.12 8.41
CA MET A 664 -42.99 18.29 9.14
C MET A 664 -41.83 17.52 8.50
N THR A 665 -42.08 16.84 7.38
CA THR A 665 -41.17 15.86 6.81
C THR A 665 -40.62 16.23 5.43
N THR A 666 -41.45 16.75 4.53
CA THR A 666 -41.02 17.06 3.16
C THR A 666 -40.08 18.26 3.15
N ASP A 667 -38.94 18.16 2.46
CA ASP A 667 -37.99 19.27 2.28
C ASP A 667 -37.68 20.01 3.60
N GLU A 668 -37.22 19.31 4.64
CA GLU A 668 -36.96 19.86 5.99
C GLU A 668 -38.19 20.28 6.81
N GLY A 669 -39.41 20.07 6.32
CA GLY A 669 -40.63 20.26 7.08
C GLY A 669 -41.04 21.72 7.33
N GLY A 670 -42.02 21.88 8.22
CA GLY A 670 -42.58 23.18 8.61
C GLY A 670 -43.60 23.74 7.60
N TRP A 671 -44.14 22.88 6.73
CA TRP A 671 -45.05 23.26 5.68
C TRP A 671 -46.51 23.27 6.15
N ILE A 672 -47.23 24.33 5.80
CA ILE A 672 -48.69 24.40 5.91
C ILE A 672 -49.28 23.87 4.60
N VAL A 673 -49.92 22.71 4.63
CA VAL A 673 -50.64 22.18 3.49
C VAL A 673 -51.99 22.88 3.39
N PHE A 674 -52.31 23.43 2.21
CA PHE A 674 -53.57 24.14 1.99
C PHE A 674 -54.45 23.53 0.91
N GLN A 675 -53.93 22.58 0.14
CA GLN A 675 -54.70 21.78 -0.79
C GLN A 675 -54.09 20.38 -0.88
N ARG A 676 -54.94 19.34 -0.87
CA ARG A 676 -54.54 17.94 -1.13
C ARG A 676 -55.61 17.22 -1.95
N ARG A 677 -55.17 16.47 -2.97
CA ARG A 677 -55.94 15.51 -3.76
C ARG A 677 -55.21 14.18 -3.76
N GLN A 678 -55.92 13.08 -3.54
CA GLN A 678 -55.32 11.75 -3.46
C GLN A 678 -56.27 10.58 -3.75
N ASN A 679 -57.59 10.76 -3.69
CA ASN A 679 -58.56 9.66 -3.80
C ASN A 679 -59.88 10.00 -4.51
N GLY A 680 -60.17 11.28 -4.77
CA GLY A 680 -61.39 11.74 -5.42
C GLY A 680 -62.67 11.66 -4.58
N LEU A 681 -62.58 11.37 -3.28
CA LEU A 681 -63.75 11.29 -2.38
C LEU A 681 -64.35 12.68 -2.11
N THR A 682 -63.56 13.75 -2.22
CA THR A 682 -64.05 15.11 -2.06
C THR A 682 -64.30 15.77 -3.41
N ASP A 683 -65.52 16.29 -3.62
CA ASP A 683 -65.82 17.07 -4.82
C ASP A 683 -65.14 18.45 -4.77
N PHE A 684 -64.34 18.77 -5.78
CA PHE A 684 -63.69 20.08 -5.98
C PHE A 684 -64.42 20.96 -7.01
N SER A 685 -65.46 20.46 -7.67
CA SER A 685 -66.29 21.27 -8.56
C SER A 685 -67.30 22.11 -7.76
N ARG A 686 -66.81 23.02 -6.91
CA ARG A 686 -67.62 23.76 -5.92
C ARG A 686 -67.84 25.23 -6.28
N LYS A 687 -68.72 25.89 -5.53
CA LYS A 687 -69.08 27.31 -5.72
C LYS A 687 -68.06 28.25 -5.06
N TRP A 688 -68.11 29.53 -5.41
CA TRP A 688 -67.25 30.58 -4.83
C TRP A 688 -67.29 30.62 -3.30
N SER A 689 -68.47 30.46 -2.69
CA SER A 689 -68.64 30.46 -1.24
C SER A 689 -67.83 29.35 -0.55
N ASP A 690 -67.79 28.16 -1.16
CA ASP A 690 -67.13 26.99 -0.59
C ASP A 690 -65.61 27.16 -0.66
N TYR A 691 -65.09 27.65 -1.79
CA TYR A 691 -63.65 27.92 -1.95
C TYR A 691 -63.14 29.03 -1.04
N ARG A 692 -64.01 29.97 -0.64
CA ARG A 692 -63.65 31.01 0.34
C ARG A 692 -63.46 30.45 1.74
N VAL A 693 -64.41 29.64 2.21
CA VAL A 693 -64.42 29.10 3.58
C VAL A 693 -63.47 27.90 3.72
N GLY A 694 -63.38 27.07 2.70
CA GLY A 694 -62.69 25.78 2.74
C GLY A 694 -63.65 24.60 2.83
N PHE A 695 -63.18 23.41 2.46
CA PHE A 695 -63.96 22.17 2.46
C PHE A 695 -63.04 20.94 2.46
N GLY A 696 -63.60 19.78 2.80
CA GLY A 696 -62.87 18.51 2.86
C GLY A 696 -62.36 18.18 4.26
N ASN A 697 -61.47 17.18 4.36
CA ASN A 697 -60.88 16.73 5.62
C ASN A 697 -59.37 16.99 5.59
N LEU A 698 -58.83 17.68 6.60
CA LEU A 698 -57.41 18.02 6.71
C LEU A 698 -56.48 16.79 6.70
N GLU A 699 -56.99 15.62 7.11
CA GLU A 699 -56.23 14.35 7.07
C GLU A 699 -56.37 13.60 5.74
N ASP A 700 -57.25 14.05 4.84
CA ASP A 700 -57.54 13.43 3.54
C ASP A 700 -57.53 14.49 2.41
N GLU A 701 -58.53 14.53 1.51
CA GLU A 701 -58.64 15.59 0.50
C GLU A 701 -59.30 16.84 1.05
N PHE A 702 -58.69 18.01 0.81
CA PHE A 702 -59.24 19.29 1.27
C PHE A 702 -58.73 20.51 0.50
N TRP A 703 -59.45 21.61 0.69
CA TRP A 703 -59.05 22.96 0.37
C TRP A 703 -59.19 23.83 1.63
N LEU A 704 -58.11 24.47 2.08
CA LEU A 704 -58.08 25.20 3.37
C LEU A 704 -58.98 26.44 3.41
N GLY A 705 -59.38 26.95 2.24
CA GLY A 705 -60.20 28.15 2.10
C GLY A 705 -59.35 29.39 1.76
N LEU A 706 -59.78 30.14 0.75
CA LEU A 706 -59.07 31.34 0.28
C LEU A 706 -58.94 32.41 1.38
N ASP A 707 -59.93 32.52 2.28
CA ASP A 707 -59.86 33.46 3.40
C ASP A 707 -58.73 33.10 4.39
N ASN A 708 -58.52 31.81 4.65
CA ASN A 708 -57.43 31.34 5.52
C ASN A 708 -56.07 31.42 4.81
N ILE A 709 -55.99 30.97 3.55
CA ILE A 709 -54.75 31.02 2.75
C ILE A 709 -54.25 32.47 2.63
N GLN A 710 -55.15 33.42 2.39
CA GLN A 710 -54.80 34.84 2.28
C GLN A 710 -54.26 35.39 3.60
N LYS A 711 -54.97 35.16 4.71
CA LYS A 711 -54.54 35.64 6.04
C LYS A 711 -53.19 35.06 6.44
N LEU A 712 -52.94 33.79 6.13
CA LEU A 712 -51.68 33.11 6.42
C LEU A 712 -50.53 33.66 5.58
N ALA A 713 -50.72 33.74 4.25
CA ALA A 713 -49.70 34.24 3.34
C ALA A 713 -49.42 35.74 3.52
N ALA A 714 -50.34 36.52 4.10
CA ALA A 714 -50.15 37.94 4.39
C ALA A 714 -49.25 38.22 5.62
N GLN A 715 -48.98 37.23 6.46
CA GLN A 715 -48.18 37.41 7.69
C GLN A 715 -46.68 37.60 7.44
N GLY A 716 -46.20 37.37 6.21
CA GLY A 716 -44.79 37.51 5.87
C GLY A 716 -44.49 37.05 4.45
N ARG A 717 -43.21 36.80 4.16
CA ARG A 717 -42.81 36.17 2.89
C ARG A 717 -42.91 34.66 3.03
N TYR A 718 -43.78 34.03 2.25
CA TYR A 718 -43.94 32.59 2.16
C TYR A 718 -43.41 32.08 0.82
N GLU A 719 -42.83 30.89 0.81
CA GLU A 719 -42.59 30.10 -0.41
C GLU A 719 -43.73 29.10 -0.62
N LEU A 720 -43.96 28.72 -1.88
CA LEU A 720 -44.93 27.71 -2.29
C LEU A 720 -44.19 26.48 -2.81
N ARG A 721 -44.67 25.30 -2.42
CA ARG A 721 -44.29 24.01 -2.99
C ARG A 721 -45.54 23.26 -3.41
N ILE A 722 -45.46 22.59 -4.55
CA ILE A 722 -46.50 21.73 -5.10
C ILE A 722 -45.86 20.38 -5.38
N ASP A 723 -46.29 19.34 -4.67
CA ASP A 723 -45.85 17.96 -4.89
C ASP A 723 -46.91 17.21 -5.70
N MET A 724 -46.50 16.49 -6.75
CA MET A 724 -47.40 15.73 -7.64
C MET A 724 -46.87 14.32 -7.83
N LYS A 725 -47.76 13.33 -7.83
CA LYS A 725 -47.39 11.92 -8.05
C LYS A 725 -48.40 11.24 -8.96
N ASP A 726 -47.91 10.38 -9.86
CA ASP A 726 -48.72 9.58 -10.77
C ASP A 726 -48.79 8.09 -10.41
N GLY A 727 -48.09 7.70 -9.33
CA GLY A 727 -47.95 6.32 -8.88
C GLY A 727 -46.59 5.70 -9.26
N GLN A 728 -45.92 6.22 -10.30
CA GLN A 728 -44.57 5.80 -10.72
C GLN A 728 -43.53 6.89 -10.45
N GLU A 729 -43.86 8.13 -10.74
CA GLU A 729 -43.00 9.30 -10.62
C GLU A 729 -43.55 10.27 -9.56
N SER A 730 -42.62 10.94 -8.86
CA SER A 730 -42.90 12.05 -7.96
C SER A 730 -42.14 13.29 -8.42
N VAL A 731 -42.85 14.35 -8.77
CA VAL A 731 -42.27 15.62 -9.19
C VAL A 731 -42.75 16.75 -8.30
N TYR A 732 -42.01 17.86 -8.30
CA TYR A 732 -42.41 19.04 -7.53
C TYR A 732 -42.15 20.34 -8.28
N ALA A 733 -42.91 21.37 -7.90
CA ALA A 733 -42.72 22.76 -8.32
C ALA A 733 -42.64 23.65 -7.09
N ASN A 734 -41.56 24.42 -6.96
CA ASN A 734 -41.33 25.40 -5.91
C ASN A 734 -41.33 26.82 -6.49
N TYR A 735 -41.84 27.76 -5.70
CA TYR A 735 -41.79 29.19 -5.99
C TYR A 735 -41.32 29.92 -4.73
N ASP A 736 -40.29 30.75 -4.85
CA ASP A 736 -39.63 31.44 -3.72
C ASP A 736 -40.51 32.52 -3.03
N LYS A 737 -41.69 32.76 -3.61
CA LYS A 737 -42.73 33.64 -3.08
C LYS A 737 -44.11 33.08 -3.39
N PHE A 738 -45.03 33.24 -2.43
CA PHE A 738 -46.44 32.95 -2.57
C PHE A 738 -47.28 33.92 -1.75
N ALA A 739 -48.25 34.53 -2.42
CA ALA A 739 -49.29 35.32 -1.80
C ALA A 739 -50.53 35.34 -2.70
N ILE A 740 -51.69 35.57 -2.09
CA ILE A 740 -52.93 35.84 -2.81
C ILE A 740 -53.53 37.18 -2.37
N GLY A 741 -54.27 37.84 -3.26
CA GLY A 741 -55.03 39.05 -2.92
C GLY A 741 -56.10 38.79 -1.85
N ASP A 742 -56.64 39.85 -1.26
CA ASP A 742 -57.83 39.77 -0.43
C ASP A 742 -59.10 39.52 -1.28
N ALA A 743 -60.25 39.34 -0.62
CA ALA A 743 -61.52 39.12 -1.27
C ALA A 743 -61.90 40.26 -2.24
N ARG A 744 -61.51 41.51 -1.94
CA ARG A 744 -61.74 42.68 -2.81
C ARG A 744 -60.93 42.60 -4.10
N ASN A 745 -59.72 42.06 -4.02
CA ASN A 745 -58.86 41.77 -5.16
C ASN A 745 -59.07 40.38 -5.76
N LEU A 746 -60.19 39.71 -5.45
CA LEU A 746 -60.58 38.42 -6.01
C LEU A 746 -59.49 37.34 -5.86
N TYR A 747 -58.74 37.39 -4.76
CA TYR A 747 -57.66 36.45 -4.45
C TYR A 747 -56.60 36.28 -5.54
N LYS A 748 -56.24 37.37 -6.23
CA LYS A 748 -55.20 37.36 -7.29
C LYS A 748 -53.91 36.66 -6.87
N LEU A 749 -53.45 35.69 -7.67
CA LEU A 749 -52.23 34.93 -7.43
C LEU A 749 -50.97 35.79 -7.61
N ARG A 750 -50.03 35.67 -6.67
CA ARG A 750 -48.69 36.25 -6.74
C ARG A 750 -47.65 35.22 -6.31
N ILE A 751 -46.94 34.69 -7.28
CA ILE A 751 -45.81 33.77 -7.10
C ILE A 751 -44.48 34.43 -7.51
N GLY A 752 -43.38 33.87 -7.02
CA GLY A 752 -42.02 34.31 -7.30
C GLY A 752 -41.33 33.46 -8.37
N GLU A 753 -40.01 33.33 -8.26
CA GLU A 753 -39.19 32.57 -9.20
C GLU A 753 -39.42 31.07 -9.07
N TYR A 754 -39.54 30.39 -10.21
CA TYR A 754 -39.77 28.95 -10.28
C TYR A 754 -38.47 28.15 -10.08
N ASN A 755 -38.57 27.06 -9.33
CA ASN A 755 -37.57 25.99 -9.28
C ASN A 755 -38.29 24.65 -9.09
N GLY A 756 -37.85 23.57 -9.72
CA GLY A 756 -38.42 22.24 -9.50
C GLY A 756 -38.37 21.34 -10.73
N THR A 757 -38.79 20.10 -10.54
CA THR A 757 -38.71 19.02 -11.54
C THR A 757 -39.96 18.87 -12.40
N ALA A 758 -41.09 19.48 -12.02
CA ALA A 758 -42.37 19.32 -12.72
C ALA A 758 -42.53 20.22 -13.99
N GLY A 759 -41.57 21.11 -14.25
CA GLY A 759 -41.72 22.22 -15.20
C GLY A 759 -42.69 23.31 -14.72
N ASP A 760 -42.56 24.53 -15.25
CA ASP A 760 -43.32 25.70 -14.76
C ASP A 760 -44.68 25.87 -15.46
N SER A 761 -45.74 25.30 -14.87
CA SER A 761 -47.11 25.49 -15.37
C SER A 761 -47.89 26.60 -14.64
N LEU A 762 -47.40 27.11 -13.50
CA LEU A 762 -48.17 28.07 -12.67
C LEU A 762 -47.84 29.53 -12.98
N SER A 763 -46.61 29.87 -13.38
CA SER A 763 -46.24 31.26 -13.72
C SER A 763 -47.10 31.85 -14.84
N TYR A 764 -47.64 31.01 -15.72
CA TYR A 764 -48.63 31.41 -16.73
C TYR A 764 -49.87 32.09 -16.13
N HIS A 765 -50.25 31.69 -14.92
CA HIS A 765 -51.42 32.16 -14.17
C HIS A 765 -51.11 33.35 -13.25
N GLN A 766 -49.87 33.87 -13.27
CA GLN A 766 -49.44 34.99 -12.42
C GLN A 766 -50.35 36.22 -12.58
N GLY A 767 -50.75 36.80 -11.44
CA GLY A 767 -51.57 38.00 -11.36
C GLY A 767 -53.05 37.80 -11.68
N ARG A 768 -53.48 36.58 -11.98
CA ARG A 768 -54.89 36.29 -12.32
C ARG A 768 -55.75 36.13 -11.07
N PRO A 769 -57.01 36.62 -11.10
CA PRO A 769 -57.98 36.38 -10.03
C PRO A 769 -58.40 34.90 -10.03
N PHE A 770 -58.93 34.43 -8.90
CA PHE A 770 -59.47 33.07 -8.80
C PHE A 770 -60.85 33.02 -9.47
N SER A 771 -61.17 31.93 -10.18
CA SER A 771 -62.45 31.72 -10.86
C SER A 771 -63.08 30.40 -10.46
N THR A 772 -64.41 30.36 -10.38
CA THR A 772 -65.23 29.20 -10.00
C THR A 772 -66.40 29.02 -10.96
N LYS A 773 -67.08 27.87 -10.91
CA LYS A 773 -68.17 27.56 -11.86
C LYS A 773 -69.33 28.54 -11.85
N ASP A 774 -69.57 29.22 -10.72
CA ASP A 774 -70.63 30.22 -10.51
C ASP A 774 -70.11 31.67 -10.46
N ARG A 775 -68.79 31.87 -10.56
CA ARG A 775 -68.17 33.19 -10.59
C ARG A 775 -66.96 33.20 -11.50
N ASP A 776 -67.19 33.68 -12.72
CA ASP A 776 -66.18 33.84 -13.75
C ASP A 776 -65.40 35.14 -13.55
N ASN A 777 -64.10 35.02 -13.29
CA ASN A 777 -63.19 36.16 -13.20
C ASN A 777 -62.01 36.02 -14.17
N ASP A 778 -62.04 35.05 -15.08
CA ASP A 778 -60.92 34.81 -16.00
C ASP A 778 -60.98 35.76 -17.20
N ILE A 779 -59.99 35.69 -18.10
CA ILE A 779 -59.93 36.57 -19.29
C ILE A 779 -60.44 35.88 -20.56
N ALA A 780 -60.84 34.60 -20.46
CA ALA A 780 -61.32 33.87 -21.62
C ALA A 780 -62.76 34.27 -21.95
N VAL A 781 -63.20 33.94 -23.18
CA VAL A 781 -64.57 34.19 -23.63
C VAL A 781 -65.58 33.26 -22.92
N THR A 782 -65.12 32.10 -22.47
CA THR A 782 -65.92 31.09 -21.79
C THR A 782 -65.41 30.90 -20.37
N ASN A 783 -66.31 30.70 -19.40
CA ASN A 783 -65.92 30.39 -18.02
C ASN A 783 -65.07 29.11 -17.97
N CYS A 784 -63.77 29.28 -17.72
CA CYS A 784 -62.80 28.20 -17.72
C CYS A 784 -63.06 27.23 -16.56
N ALA A 785 -63.46 27.73 -15.40
CA ALA A 785 -63.74 26.89 -14.23
C ALA A 785 -64.94 25.95 -14.47
N LEU A 786 -65.97 26.42 -15.19
CA LEU A 786 -67.12 25.59 -15.59
C LEU A 786 -66.75 24.58 -16.68
N SER A 787 -65.93 25.00 -17.64
CA SER A 787 -65.50 24.19 -18.79
C SER A 787 -64.55 23.06 -18.39
N TYR A 788 -63.58 23.36 -17.51
CA TYR A 788 -62.50 22.47 -17.06
C TYR A 788 -62.75 21.84 -15.68
N LYS A 789 -63.98 21.96 -15.16
CA LYS A 789 -64.47 21.24 -13.97
C LYS A 789 -63.68 21.46 -12.67
N GLY A 790 -62.90 22.52 -12.58
CA GLY A 790 -62.13 22.87 -11.38
C GLY A 790 -61.92 24.37 -11.24
N ALA A 791 -61.96 24.89 -10.01
CA ALA A 791 -61.71 26.30 -9.74
C ALA A 791 -60.22 26.61 -9.71
N TRP A 792 -59.79 27.69 -10.38
CA TRP A 792 -58.37 28.02 -10.51
C TRP A 792 -58.14 29.50 -10.84
N TRP A 793 -56.88 29.92 -10.81
CA TRP A 793 -56.42 31.25 -11.26
C TRP A 793 -56.28 31.33 -12.78
N TYR A 794 -57.36 31.11 -13.52
CA TYR A 794 -57.28 31.00 -14.98
C TYR A 794 -56.84 32.30 -15.68
N LYS A 795 -55.96 32.16 -16.69
CA LYS A 795 -55.64 33.22 -17.66
C LYS A 795 -56.51 33.03 -18.90
N ASN A 796 -55.96 32.54 -20.00
CA ASN A 796 -56.77 32.11 -21.16
C ASN A 796 -57.08 30.62 -21.00
N CYS A 797 -57.83 30.32 -19.95
CA CYS A 797 -57.99 28.99 -19.40
C CYS A 797 -56.67 28.34 -19.02
N HIS A 798 -56.12 27.41 -19.77
CA HIS A 798 -55.55 26.25 -19.09
C HIS A 798 -54.06 25.99 -19.36
N ARG A 799 -53.21 26.07 -18.32
CA ARG A 799 -51.87 25.43 -18.23
C ARG A 799 -51.70 24.55 -16.99
N ALA A 800 -52.43 24.84 -15.92
CA ALA A 800 -52.59 23.96 -14.78
C ALA A 800 -54.02 24.08 -14.24
N ASN A 801 -54.54 22.98 -13.71
CA ASN A 801 -55.77 22.92 -12.94
C ASN A 801 -55.65 21.78 -11.92
N LEU A 802 -55.10 22.11 -10.75
CA LEU A 802 -54.93 21.12 -9.67
C LEU A 802 -56.25 20.79 -8.94
N ASN A 803 -57.30 21.55 -9.24
CA ASN A 803 -58.64 21.39 -8.69
C ASN A 803 -59.61 20.74 -9.70
N GLY A 804 -59.09 20.20 -10.80
CA GLY A 804 -59.89 19.49 -11.80
C GLY A 804 -60.63 18.28 -11.23
N LYS A 805 -61.52 17.73 -12.04
CA LYS A 805 -62.31 16.55 -11.68
C LYS A 805 -61.40 15.34 -11.55
N TYR A 806 -61.45 14.66 -10.41
CA TYR A 806 -60.57 13.54 -10.13
C TYR A 806 -60.80 12.39 -11.13
N GLY A 807 -59.72 11.83 -11.68
CA GLY A 807 -59.77 10.70 -12.62
C GLY A 807 -60.34 11.02 -14.01
N GLU A 808 -60.60 12.30 -14.33
CA GLU A 808 -61.17 12.70 -15.62
C GLU A 808 -60.07 12.90 -16.68
N SER A 809 -60.06 12.10 -17.73
CA SER A 809 -59.05 12.15 -18.80
C SER A 809 -59.45 13.03 -19.99
N ARG A 810 -60.67 13.59 -20.02
CA ARG A 810 -61.05 14.57 -21.04
C ARG A 810 -60.15 15.80 -20.97
N HIS A 811 -59.77 16.28 -22.14
CA HIS A 811 -58.81 17.37 -22.32
C HIS A 811 -59.03 18.52 -21.32
N SER A 812 -58.07 18.68 -20.42
CA SER A 812 -57.98 19.70 -19.35
C SER A 812 -59.08 19.67 -18.29
N GLN A 813 -59.97 18.67 -18.25
CA GLN A 813 -61.03 18.56 -17.23
C GLN A 813 -60.56 17.85 -15.95
N GLY A 814 -59.47 17.08 -16.04
CA GLY A 814 -58.81 16.40 -14.92
C GLY A 814 -57.86 17.27 -14.11
N ILE A 815 -57.27 16.68 -13.06
CA ILE A 815 -56.16 17.32 -12.31
C ILE A 815 -54.91 17.30 -13.18
N ASN A 816 -54.31 18.43 -13.51
CA ASN A 816 -53.26 18.41 -14.53
C ASN A 816 -52.17 19.46 -14.32
N TRP A 817 -51.05 19.22 -15.03
CA TRP A 817 -49.89 20.08 -15.05
C TRP A 817 -49.23 19.98 -16.42
N HIS A 818 -49.37 21.04 -17.23
CA HIS A 818 -49.02 21.03 -18.67
C HIS A 818 -47.61 20.53 -18.95
N TYR A 819 -46.60 21.04 -18.23
CA TYR A 819 -45.21 20.71 -18.52
C TYR A 819 -44.76 19.31 -18.06
N TRP A 820 -45.59 18.56 -17.32
CA TRP A 820 -45.22 17.22 -16.87
C TRP A 820 -46.02 16.10 -17.57
N LYS A 821 -47.35 16.08 -17.43
CA LYS A 821 -48.22 15.04 -18.03
C LYS A 821 -49.23 15.61 -19.04
N GLY A 822 -49.09 16.88 -19.41
CA GLY A 822 -49.95 17.52 -20.40
C GLY A 822 -51.39 17.74 -19.92
N HIS A 823 -52.33 17.76 -20.86
CA HIS A 823 -53.73 18.12 -20.65
C HIS A 823 -54.69 16.92 -20.55
N GLU A 824 -54.26 15.74 -20.98
CA GLU A 824 -55.14 14.55 -21.14
C GLU A 824 -54.91 13.50 -20.04
N PHE A 825 -54.10 13.86 -19.05
CA PHE A 825 -53.79 13.01 -17.90
C PHE A 825 -54.29 13.66 -16.62
N SER A 826 -55.08 12.90 -15.84
CA SER A 826 -55.49 13.32 -14.50
C SER A 826 -54.50 12.79 -13.46
N ILE A 827 -53.75 13.69 -12.85
CA ILE A 827 -52.77 13.39 -11.80
C ILE A 827 -53.50 12.84 -10.55
N PRO A 828 -53.16 11.63 -10.07
CA PRO A 828 -53.85 10.98 -8.96
C PRO A 828 -53.50 11.53 -7.58
N PHE A 829 -52.32 12.15 -7.40
CA PHE A 829 -51.95 12.81 -6.16
C PHE A 829 -51.37 14.21 -6.42
N VAL A 830 -51.90 15.22 -5.73
CA VAL A 830 -51.29 16.55 -5.69
C VAL A 830 -51.48 17.20 -4.33
N GLU A 831 -50.45 17.90 -3.87
CA GLU A 831 -50.48 18.67 -2.63
C GLU A 831 -49.85 20.04 -2.84
N MET A 832 -50.56 21.11 -2.46
CA MET A 832 -50.01 22.46 -2.41
C MET A 832 -49.77 22.88 -0.97
N LYS A 833 -48.56 23.36 -0.68
CA LYS A 833 -48.12 23.72 0.66
C LYS A 833 -47.26 24.98 0.67
N MET A 834 -47.30 25.74 1.75
CA MET A 834 -46.52 26.97 1.92
C MET A 834 -45.80 27.02 3.26
N ARG A 835 -44.64 27.66 3.31
CA ARG A 835 -43.92 27.94 4.56
C ARG A 835 -43.19 29.27 4.53
N PRO A 836 -42.80 29.85 5.68
CA PRO A 836 -42.02 31.09 5.70
C PRO A 836 -40.68 30.94 4.96
N PHE A 837 -40.37 31.86 4.05
CA PHE A 837 -39.16 31.80 3.20
C PHE A 837 -37.84 31.77 3.99
N ASN A 838 -37.78 32.46 5.13
CA ASN A 838 -36.59 32.53 5.97
C ASN A 838 -36.37 31.28 6.86
N TYR A 839 -37.22 30.25 6.74
CA TYR A 839 -37.12 29.02 7.54
C TYR A 839 -35.73 28.36 7.45
N ARG A 840 -35.18 28.26 6.23
CA ARG A 840 -33.87 27.62 5.98
C ARG A 840 -32.69 28.33 6.66
N SER A 841 -32.78 29.66 6.86
CA SER A 841 -31.75 30.41 7.60
C SER A 841 -31.79 30.16 9.11
N ILE A 842 -32.90 29.63 9.62
CA ILE A 842 -33.13 29.33 11.05
C ILE A 842 -32.85 27.83 11.31
N SER A 843 -33.25 26.92 10.39
CA SER A 843 -32.92 25.48 10.46
C SER A 843 -31.42 25.21 10.23
N GLY A 844 -30.77 25.94 9.30
CA GLY A 844 -29.35 25.79 8.99
C GLY A 844 -28.39 26.17 10.12
N LYS A 845 -28.82 26.99 11.09
CA LYS A 845 -28.05 27.26 12.32
C LYS A 845 -28.13 26.12 13.34
N ARG A 846 -29.13 25.22 13.23
CA ARG A 846 -29.32 24.05 14.11
C ARG A 846 -28.57 22.81 13.63
N ARG A 847 -28.15 22.77 12.35
CA ARG A 847 -27.42 21.64 11.74
C ARG A 847 -25.89 21.77 11.73
N ARG A 848 -25.33 22.96 12.00
CA ARG A 848 -23.88 23.14 12.21
C ARG A 848 -23.39 22.65 13.59
N SER A 849 -24.24 21.98 14.36
CA SER A 849 -23.91 21.40 15.68
C SER A 849 -23.96 19.87 15.70
N THR A 850 -23.70 19.22 14.57
CA THR A 850 -23.43 17.79 14.47
C THR A 850 -22.19 17.61 13.59
N PRO A 851 -21.09 17.00 14.08
CA PRO A 851 -19.90 16.77 13.27
C PRO A 851 -20.17 15.74 12.16
N PRO A 852 -19.42 15.76 11.05
CA PRO A 852 -19.41 14.66 10.10
C PRO A 852 -18.75 13.42 10.73
N GLU A 853 -19.28 12.23 10.45
CA GLU A 853 -18.64 10.94 10.75
C GLU A 853 -17.26 10.79 10.10
#